data_AF-A0AA39YIV0-F1
#
_entry.id   AF-A0AA39YIV0-F1
#
_cell.length_a   1.000
_cell.length_b   1.000
_cell.length_c   1.000
_cell.angle_alpha   90.00
_cell.angle_beta   90.00
_cell.angle_gamma   90.00
#
_symmetry.space_group_name_H-M   'P 1'
#
loop_
_entity.id
_entity.type
_entity.pdbx_description
1 polymer ?
#
loop_
_entity_poly.entity_id
_entity_poly.type
_entity_poly.pdbx_seq_one_letter_code
_entity_poly.pdbx_strand_id
1 'polypeptide(L)'
;MGQRHQLFIIAKILGRYRTIAVVHHQWLYGSGPTKACWRILQILEHPANKQLIRHELCYAAARPNSWWDTLEDTIPFPITAACLLLGSGLDPRPDSYYLYGPEPLSITTTLYEVDNNDGFTIIDISDLDAPRYCFIADPLAPITAVQYHSTYYAKDDPNCPQPADLEAWDLIDADALRELWPEENWEDAGEVATTTREAGKGHDHHIKSLRWLALEKAIISAAEEPEHVEYLTEVEGMPGFHSELWQFLQTHPDLAQRRGGLKLLGFALRRNSGVLDLSSFPWVTPTQVLSLIAENSLAEHITSIDLSNNATVDIGSIQKILHACPRTTELKVICVDSLPLPALLDSLQGFSVRTVLHSDLFQHSIPKDTAIALSRHFHSAAKGRHVVRQAIILGARSGGQEIAWRDVMRQHEFTGLGLALVDARLNPVDVCDWLRPLLHVALDTRVTGIGARSVKQLYAQGLSFATSDLWRIRPLLGSLRYRFSPTRVIREGYGPMRGMRYEEVQQGEWTVLLLLDFHNILVAHGQEYPWPTFNYAFLTRDQEGELVIHDIKDVYRLAIEAEQGKCGEAQLAEFEKQIGDFETYFHDLWLARLRNLRRAKAPAETEGVDILRLGSKKDVTEVMDELQRLSQLDADSEEDY
;
A
#
# COMPACT_ATOMS: atom_id res chain seq x y z
N MET A 1 -17.02 26.02 -3.33
CA MET A 1 -17.45 24.75 -3.94
C MET A 1 -16.37 24.41 -4.94
N GLY A 2 -15.62 23.33 -4.73
CA GLY A 2 -14.53 22.96 -5.64
C GLY A 2 -15.04 22.19 -6.85
N GLN A 3 -14.18 22.02 -7.86
CA GLN A 3 -14.41 21.04 -8.93
C GLN A 3 -14.38 19.64 -8.33
N ARG A 4 -15.26 18.78 -8.82
CA ARG A 4 -15.54 17.44 -8.29
C ARG A 4 -15.39 16.48 -9.44
N HIS A 5 -14.62 15.42 -9.22
CA HIS A 5 -14.39 14.37 -10.19
C HIS A 5 -14.57 13.03 -9.49
N GLN A 6 -15.17 12.08 -10.19
CA GLN A 6 -15.43 10.75 -9.66
C GLN A 6 -14.65 9.71 -10.45
N LEU A 7 -14.11 8.74 -9.75
CA LEU A 7 -13.36 7.64 -10.32
C LEU A 7 -14.08 6.33 -10.01
N PHE A 8 -14.25 5.50 -11.02
CA PHE A 8 -14.93 4.22 -10.95
C PHE A 8 -13.97 3.11 -11.38
N ILE A 9 -13.95 2.02 -10.62
CA ILE A 9 -13.42 0.73 -11.06
C ILE A 9 -14.61 -0.18 -11.33
N ILE A 10 -14.63 -0.79 -12.51
CA ILE A 10 -15.70 -1.66 -13.01
C ILE A 10 -15.11 -3.02 -13.42
N ALA A 11 -15.94 -4.07 -13.42
CA ALA A 11 -15.56 -5.39 -13.90
C ALA A 11 -16.78 -6.16 -14.44
N LYS A 12 -16.53 -7.07 -15.39
CA LYS A 12 -17.54 -7.99 -15.92
C LYS A 12 -17.65 -9.22 -15.03
N ILE A 13 -18.65 -9.23 -14.14
CA ILE A 13 -18.92 -10.31 -13.21
C ILE A 13 -20.14 -11.09 -13.66
N LEU A 14 -19.99 -12.41 -13.84
CA LEU A 14 -21.06 -13.29 -14.32
C LEU A 14 -21.70 -12.81 -15.64
N GLY A 15 -20.86 -12.27 -16.54
CA GLY A 15 -21.27 -11.78 -17.85
C GLY A 15 -21.99 -10.43 -17.85
N ARG A 16 -21.97 -9.70 -16.72
CA ARG A 16 -22.52 -8.34 -16.61
C ARG A 16 -21.48 -7.37 -16.06
N TYR A 17 -21.36 -6.19 -16.66
CA TYR A 17 -20.58 -5.11 -16.05
C TYR A 17 -21.17 -4.65 -14.72
N ARG A 18 -20.29 -4.48 -13.73
CA ARG A 18 -20.63 -4.02 -12.38
C ARG A 18 -19.57 -3.06 -11.87
N THR A 19 -20.00 -2.11 -11.07
CA THR A 19 -19.10 -1.24 -10.30
C THR A 19 -18.51 -2.02 -9.12
N ILE A 20 -17.19 -1.92 -8.95
CA ILE A 20 -16.41 -2.60 -7.90
C ILE A 20 -15.89 -1.60 -6.87
N ALA A 21 -15.50 -0.41 -7.28
CA ALA A 21 -15.13 0.65 -6.34
C ALA A 21 -15.45 2.02 -6.94
N VAL A 22 -15.85 2.97 -6.09
CA VAL A 22 -16.13 4.34 -6.49
C VAL A 22 -15.49 5.29 -5.49
N VAL A 23 -14.90 6.36 -6.01
CA VAL A 23 -14.32 7.42 -5.20
C VAL A 23 -14.77 8.77 -5.73
N HIS A 24 -15.20 9.63 -4.81
CA HIS A 24 -15.35 11.06 -4.99
C HIS A 24 -14.03 11.77 -4.65
N HIS A 25 -13.51 12.56 -5.57
CA HIS A 25 -12.36 13.40 -5.29
C HIS A 25 -12.71 14.89 -5.46
N GLN A 26 -12.68 15.60 -4.35
CA GLN A 26 -12.80 17.06 -4.37
C GLN A 26 -11.46 17.65 -4.82
N TRP A 27 -11.49 18.50 -5.85
CA TRP A 27 -10.33 19.19 -6.45
C TRP A 27 -9.44 18.35 -7.36
N LEU A 28 -9.91 17.22 -7.87
CA LEU A 28 -9.20 16.50 -8.94
C LEU A 28 -9.73 16.99 -10.29
N TYR A 29 -9.03 17.90 -10.96
CA TYR A 29 -9.47 18.50 -12.22
C TYR A 29 -8.30 18.75 -13.19
N GLY A 30 -8.61 19.12 -14.43
CA GLY A 30 -7.60 19.42 -15.44
C GLY A 30 -6.71 18.22 -15.76
N SER A 31 -5.39 18.34 -15.57
CA SER A 31 -4.47 17.19 -15.77
C SER A 31 -4.51 16.17 -14.62
N GLY A 32 -5.09 16.52 -13.47
CA GLY A 32 -5.12 15.68 -12.26
C GLY A 32 -5.73 14.28 -12.50
N PRO A 33 -6.95 14.18 -13.07
CA PRO A 33 -7.59 12.90 -13.38
C PRO A 33 -6.73 11.97 -14.24
N THR A 34 -6.06 12.50 -15.26
CA THR A 34 -5.17 11.69 -16.12
C THR A 34 -4.01 11.06 -15.34
N LYS A 35 -3.43 11.82 -14.40
CA LYS A 35 -2.32 11.37 -13.55
C LYS A 35 -2.78 10.40 -12.47
N ALA A 36 -3.95 10.64 -11.89
CA ALA A 36 -4.59 9.70 -10.97
C ALA A 36 -4.86 8.36 -11.67
N CYS A 37 -5.46 8.39 -12.86
CA CYS A 37 -5.72 7.19 -13.66
C CYS A 37 -4.44 6.40 -13.93
N TRP A 38 -3.36 7.06 -14.37
CA TRP A 38 -2.06 6.42 -14.59
C TRP A 38 -1.54 5.72 -13.32
N ARG A 39 -1.56 6.40 -12.16
CA ARG A 39 -1.14 5.80 -10.89
C ARG A 39 -2.00 4.61 -10.51
N ILE A 40 -3.33 4.72 -10.67
CA ILE A 40 -4.25 3.62 -10.35
C ILE A 40 -3.94 2.41 -11.22
N LEU A 41 -3.76 2.60 -12.54
CA LEU A 41 -3.40 1.51 -13.45
C LEU A 41 -2.08 0.83 -13.05
N GLN A 42 -1.06 1.61 -12.71
CA GLN A 42 0.21 1.07 -12.18
C GLN A 42 0.02 0.25 -10.89
N ILE A 43 -0.80 0.75 -9.96
CA ILE A 43 -1.12 0.04 -8.70
C ILE A 43 -1.86 -1.28 -9.01
N LEU A 44 -2.85 -1.24 -9.89
CA LEU A 44 -3.65 -2.41 -10.27
C LEU A 44 -2.83 -3.45 -11.02
N GLU A 45 -1.86 -3.03 -11.84
CA GLU A 45 -0.98 -3.94 -12.58
C GLU A 45 0.09 -4.63 -11.72
N HIS A 46 0.30 -4.15 -10.48
CA HIS A 46 1.30 -4.75 -9.63
C HIS A 46 0.94 -6.22 -9.29
N PRO A 47 1.82 -7.21 -9.49
CA PRO A 47 1.50 -8.62 -9.28
C PRO A 47 0.94 -8.95 -7.89
N ALA A 48 1.44 -8.30 -6.84
CA ALA A 48 0.94 -8.49 -5.48
C ALA A 48 -0.51 -8.02 -5.34
N ASN A 49 -0.86 -6.88 -5.93
CA ASN A 49 -2.21 -6.34 -5.91
C ASN A 49 -3.15 -7.17 -6.80
N LYS A 50 -2.69 -7.58 -8.00
CA LYS A 50 -3.45 -8.47 -8.89
C LYS A 50 -3.91 -9.74 -8.19
N GLN A 51 -3.05 -10.37 -7.39
CA GLN A 51 -3.44 -11.56 -6.63
C GLN A 51 -4.60 -11.25 -5.68
N LEU A 52 -4.48 -10.18 -4.90
CA LEU A 52 -5.49 -9.80 -3.91
C LEU A 52 -6.81 -9.36 -4.55
N ILE A 53 -6.76 -8.58 -5.63
CA ILE A 53 -7.93 -8.15 -6.41
C ILE A 53 -8.60 -9.37 -7.06
N ARG A 54 -7.83 -10.34 -7.55
CA ARG A 54 -8.39 -11.60 -8.07
C ARG A 54 -9.22 -12.32 -7.02
N HIS A 55 -8.82 -12.31 -5.75
CA HIS A 55 -9.65 -12.87 -4.68
C HIS A 55 -11.00 -12.14 -4.56
N GLU A 56 -11.00 -10.81 -4.59
CA GLU A 56 -12.23 -10.00 -4.56
C GLU A 56 -13.13 -10.24 -5.78
N LEU A 57 -12.56 -10.37 -6.99
CA LEU A 57 -13.32 -10.68 -8.20
C LEU A 57 -13.91 -12.11 -8.16
N CYS A 58 -13.17 -13.07 -7.63
CA CYS A 58 -13.69 -14.43 -7.40
C CYS A 58 -14.81 -14.42 -6.35
N TYR A 59 -14.65 -13.67 -5.27
CA TYR A 59 -15.70 -13.47 -4.27
C TYR A 59 -16.95 -12.86 -4.89
N ALA A 60 -16.79 -11.79 -5.69
CA ALA A 60 -17.86 -11.14 -6.43
C ALA A 60 -18.61 -12.12 -7.35
N ALA A 61 -17.87 -12.96 -8.09
CA ALA A 61 -18.44 -13.96 -9.00
C ALA A 61 -19.16 -15.11 -8.27
N ALA A 62 -18.79 -15.42 -7.03
CA ALA A 62 -19.45 -16.45 -6.24
C ALA A 62 -20.80 -15.98 -5.66
N ARG A 63 -21.11 -14.69 -5.71
CA ARG A 63 -22.34 -14.12 -5.17
C ARG A 63 -23.49 -14.14 -6.19
N PRO A 64 -24.72 -14.48 -5.78
CA PRO A 64 -25.87 -14.44 -6.68
C PRO A 64 -26.21 -13.00 -7.09
N ASN A 65 -26.87 -12.80 -8.23
CA ASN A 65 -27.26 -11.47 -8.70
C ASN A 65 -28.04 -10.66 -7.64
N SER A 66 -28.92 -11.31 -6.87
CA SER A 66 -29.70 -10.66 -5.80
C SER A 66 -28.85 -10.13 -4.64
N TRP A 67 -27.63 -10.63 -4.44
CA TRP A 67 -26.73 -10.09 -3.41
C TRP A 67 -26.28 -8.67 -3.78
N TRP A 68 -26.02 -8.42 -5.06
CA TRP A 68 -25.63 -7.10 -5.56
C TRP A 68 -26.69 -6.04 -5.33
N ASP A 69 -27.97 -6.44 -5.42
CA ASP A 69 -29.11 -5.57 -5.18
C ASP A 69 -29.29 -5.19 -3.69
N THR A 70 -28.54 -5.84 -2.78
CA THR A 70 -28.60 -5.60 -1.32
C THR A 70 -27.44 -4.76 -0.77
N LEU A 71 -26.49 -4.35 -1.62
CA LEU A 71 -25.27 -3.64 -1.22
C LEU A 71 -25.52 -2.13 -1.07
N GLU A 72 -26.39 -1.75 -0.14
CA GLU A 72 -26.60 -0.33 0.20
C GLU A 72 -25.46 0.15 1.12
N ASP A 73 -24.82 1.26 0.74
CA ASP A 73 -23.79 1.98 1.54
C ASP A 73 -22.59 1.16 2.03
N THR A 74 -22.25 0.06 1.33
CA THR A 74 -21.10 -0.78 1.69
C THR A 74 -19.97 -0.66 0.67
N ILE A 75 -18.74 -0.88 1.15
CA ILE A 75 -17.53 -1.05 0.32
C ILE A 75 -17.16 -2.54 0.39
N PRO A 76 -17.79 -3.41 -0.42
CA PRO A 76 -17.61 -4.86 -0.33
C PRO A 76 -16.23 -5.34 -0.81
N PHE A 77 -15.48 -4.49 -1.51
CA PHE A 77 -14.19 -4.80 -2.13
C PHE A 77 -13.10 -3.85 -1.60
N PRO A 78 -12.72 -3.99 -0.30
CA PRO A 78 -11.83 -3.04 0.36
C PRO A 78 -10.43 -2.94 -0.26
N ILE A 79 -9.87 -4.01 -0.83
CA ILE A 79 -8.55 -3.97 -1.48
C ILE A 79 -8.62 -3.13 -2.75
N THR A 80 -9.57 -3.41 -3.64
CA THR A 80 -9.77 -2.65 -4.87
C THR A 80 -10.08 -1.19 -4.56
N ALA A 81 -10.92 -0.92 -3.55
CA ALA A 81 -11.20 0.43 -3.07
C ALA A 81 -9.94 1.12 -2.51
N ALA A 82 -9.08 0.40 -1.79
CA ALA A 82 -7.83 0.94 -1.27
C ALA A 82 -6.86 1.32 -2.40
N CYS A 83 -6.74 0.48 -3.44
CA CYS A 83 -5.97 0.81 -4.64
C CYS A 83 -6.49 2.09 -5.31
N LEU A 84 -7.82 2.22 -5.46
CA LEU A 84 -8.46 3.40 -6.05
C LEU A 84 -8.21 4.68 -5.23
N LEU A 85 -8.44 4.61 -3.92
CA LEU A 85 -8.24 5.72 -2.99
C LEU A 85 -6.79 6.20 -2.97
N LEU A 86 -5.82 5.28 -3.00
CA LEU A 86 -4.40 5.64 -3.02
C LEU A 86 -3.99 6.27 -4.34
N GLY A 87 -4.33 5.66 -5.47
CA GLY A 87 -3.95 6.20 -6.77
C GLY A 87 -4.61 7.56 -7.05
N SER A 88 -5.82 7.77 -6.52
CA SER A 88 -6.53 9.05 -6.63
C SER A 88 -5.99 10.12 -5.67
N GLY A 89 -5.71 9.80 -4.40
CA GLY A 89 -5.35 10.78 -3.38
C GLY A 89 -3.86 11.03 -3.19
N LEU A 90 -2.99 10.08 -3.55
CA LEU A 90 -1.55 10.21 -3.40
C LEU A 90 -0.93 10.76 -4.69
N ASP A 91 -0.78 12.09 -4.77
CA ASP A 91 0.08 12.71 -5.77
C ASP A 91 1.44 13.01 -5.12
N PRO A 92 2.53 12.31 -5.49
CA PRO A 92 3.84 12.54 -4.90
C PRO A 92 4.45 13.89 -5.29
N ARG A 93 3.83 14.62 -6.23
CA ARG A 93 4.39 15.86 -6.75
C ARG A 93 4.29 17.02 -5.75
N PRO A 94 5.36 17.84 -5.65
CA PRO A 94 5.52 18.88 -4.63
C PRO A 94 4.55 20.07 -4.72
N ASP A 95 3.91 20.26 -5.87
CA ASP A 95 2.97 21.36 -6.17
C ASP A 95 1.50 20.98 -5.91
N SER A 96 1.22 19.70 -5.71
CA SER A 96 -0.12 19.12 -5.60
C SER A 96 -0.56 19.01 -4.13
N TYR A 97 -0.83 20.15 -3.48
CA TYR A 97 -1.32 20.21 -2.10
C TYR A 97 -2.82 19.86 -1.95
N TYR A 98 -3.31 18.83 -2.65
CA TYR A 98 -4.68 18.37 -2.44
C TYR A 98 -4.76 17.56 -1.13
N LEU A 99 -4.75 18.28 -0.01
CA LEU A 99 -5.10 17.77 1.33
C LEU A 99 -6.58 17.33 1.45
N TYR A 100 -7.34 17.42 0.35
CA TYR A 100 -8.70 16.94 0.29
C TYR A 100 -8.64 15.47 -0.11
N GLY A 101 -8.80 14.62 0.90
CA GLY A 101 -8.76 13.18 0.72
C GLY A 101 -9.91 12.72 -0.18
N PRO A 102 -9.65 11.78 -1.10
CA PRO A 102 -10.72 11.10 -1.80
C PRO A 102 -11.66 10.44 -0.78
N GLU A 103 -12.96 10.51 -1.04
CA GLU A 103 -14.03 9.93 -0.24
C GLU A 103 -14.60 8.74 -1.02
N PRO A 104 -14.58 7.51 -0.48
CA PRO A 104 -15.21 6.40 -1.17
C PRO A 104 -16.73 6.61 -1.21
N LEU A 105 -17.34 6.19 -2.31
CA LEU A 105 -18.79 6.18 -2.48
C LEU A 105 -19.29 4.73 -2.50
N SER A 106 -20.61 4.57 -2.39
CA SER A 106 -21.25 3.27 -2.59
C SER A 106 -20.96 2.76 -4.01
N ILE A 107 -20.82 1.44 -4.16
CA ILE A 107 -20.71 0.82 -5.49
C ILE A 107 -22.02 0.90 -6.28
N THR A 108 -23.15 1.19 -5.61
CA THR A 108 -24.45 1.42 -6.25
C THR A 108 -24.58 2.83 -6.82
N THR A 109 -23.61 3.71 -6.55
CA THR A 109 -23.62 5.08 -7.04
C THR A 109 -23.66 5.13 -8.57
N THR A 110 -24.66 5.83 -9.09
CA THR A 110 -24.83 6.10 -10.53
C THR A 110 -24.21 7.44 -10.94
N LEU A 111 -24.09 7.68 -12.25
CA LEU A 111 -23.56 8.95 -12.77
C LEU A 111 -24.44 10.16 -12.42
N TYR A 112 -25.76 9.97 -12.25
CA TYR A 112 -26.71 11.03 -11.89
C TYR A 112 -26.71 11.41 -10.41
N GLU A 113 -26.36 10.47 -9.54
CA GLU A 113 -26.41 10.69 -8.08
C GLU A 113 -25.23 11.50 -7.57
N VAL A 114 -24.16 11.60 -8.36
CA VAL A 114 -22.98 12.33 -7.97
C VAL A 114 -23.03 13.76 -8.45
N ASP A 115 -22.74 14.68 -7.53
CA ASP A 115 -22.47 16.08 -7.85
C ASP A 115 -21.11 16.15 -8.56
N ASN A 116 -21.13 15.92 -9.87
CA ASN A 116 -19.99 15.99 -10.77
C ASN A 116 -20.11 17.24 -11.64
N ASN A 117 -19.02 17.99 -11.75
CA ASN A 117 -18.95 19.17 -12.62
C ASN A 117 -17.66 19.21 -13.45
N ASP A 118 -16.92 18.10 -13.50
CA ASP A 118 -15.58 18.05 -14.10
C ASP A 118 -15.44 16.88 -15.10
N GLY A 119 -16.05 15.73 -14.80
CA GLY A 119 -16.00 14.52 -15.62
C GLY A 119 -15.73 13.28 -14.78
N PHE A 120 -15.64 12.13 -15.45
CA PHE A 120 -15.45 10.84 -14.79
C PHE A 120 -14.20 10.14 -15.31
N THR A 121 -13.55 9.36 -14.44
CA THR A 121 -12.51 8.39 -14.81
C THR A 121 -13.07 6.99 -14.59
N ILE A 122 -13.11 6.16 -15.62
CA ILE A 122 -13.57 4.77 -15.53
C ILE A 122 -12.39 3.84 -15.83
N ILE A 123 -12.22 2.81 -15.00
CA ILE A 123 -11.17 1.80 -15.14
C ILE A 123 -11.84 0.42 -15.14
N ASP A 124 -11.61 -0.36 -16.18
CA ASP A 124 -12.15 -1.71 -16.33
C ASP A 124 -11.07 -2.75 -15.99
N ILE A 125 -11.34 -3.55 -14.96
CA ILE A 125 -10.49 -4.64 -14.48
C ILE A 125 -11.10 -6.03 -14.72
N SER A 126 -12.00 -6.14 -15.71
CA SER A 126 -12.55 -7.44 -16.16
C SER A 126 -11.43 -8.42 -16.52
N ASP A 127 -10.35 -7.91 -17.11
CA ASP A 127 -9.09 -8.61 -17.27
C ASP A 127 -7.99 -7.85 -16.50
N LEU A 128 -7.51 -8.45 -15.40
CA LEU A 128 -6.45 -7.85 -14.58
C LEU A 128 -5.11 -7.79 -15.31
N ASP A 129 -4.91 -8.57 -16.37
CA ASP A 129 -3.67 -8.56 -17.15
C ASP A 129 -3.69 -7.54 -18.29
N ALA A 130 -4.85 -7.00 -18.61
CA ALA A 130 -5.03 -5.95 -19.60
C ALA A 130 -6.11 -4.95 -19.13
N PRO A 131 -5.86 -4.17 -18.04
CA PRO A 131 -6.80 -3.19 -17.58
C PRO A 131 -7.03 -2.11 -18.65
N ARG A 132 -8.26 -1.64 -18.76
CA ARG A 132 -8.66 -0.59 -19.71
C ARG A 132 -9.10 0.65 -18.96
N TYR A 133 -9.11 1.79 -19.64
CA TYR A 133 -9.60 3.03 -19.05
C TYR A 133 -10.42 3.86 -20.03
N CYS A 134 -11.19 4.81 -19.54
CA CYS A 134 -11.64 5.96 -20.31
C CYS A 134 -11.92 7.14 -19.39
N PHE A 135 -11.99 8.33 -19.98
CA PHE A 135 -12.59 9.49 -19.34
C PHE A 135 -13.99 9.70 -19.93
N ILE A 136 -14.88 10.32 -19.17
CA ILE A 136 -16.18 10.76 -19.67
C ILE A 136 -16.31 12.26 -19.42
N ALA A 137 -16.60 12.99 -20.49
CA ALA A 137 -16.98 14.41 -20.46
C ALA A 137 -18.40 14.57 -21.04
N ASP A 138 -18.91 15.79 -21.15
CA ASP A 138 -20.17 16.12 -21.81
C ASP A 138 -19.91 16.44 -23.31
N PRO A 139 -20.59 15.79 -24.28
CA PRO A 139 -21.60 14.73 -24.13
C PRO A 139 -21.01 13.38 -23.68
N LEU A 140 -21.85 12.56 -23.02
CA LEU A 140 -21.48 11.26 -22.41
C LEU A 140 -20.89 10.28 -23.43
N ALA A 141 -19.59 10.40 -23.67
CA ALA A 141 -18.81 9.56 -24.56
C ALA A 141 -17.48 9.17 -23.90
N PRO A 142 -17.01 7.93 -24.08
CA PRO A 142 -15.67 7.54 -23.65
C PRO A 142 -14.62 8.28 -24.50
N ILE A 143 -13.70 8.97 -23.84
CA ILE A 143 -12.63 9.74 -24.48
C ILE A 143 -11.26 9.41 -23.89
N THR A 144 -10.21 9.63 -24.67
CA THR A 144 -8.82 9.43 -24.25
C THR A 144 -8.36 10.49 -23.25
N ALA A 145 -7.23 10.23 -22.60
CA ALA A 145 -6.60 11.19 -21.69
C ALA A 145 -6.27 12.54 -22.35
N VAL A 146 -5.80 12.49 -23.60
CA VAL A 146 -5.47 13.68 -24.40
C VAL A 146 -6.74 14.44 -24.78
N GLN A 147 -7.80 13.75 -25.17
CA GLN A 147 -9.09 14.37 -25.48
C GLN A 147 -9.70 15.03 -24.24
N TYR A 148 -9.74 14.32 -23.12
CA TYR A 148 -10.20 14.85 -21.84
C TYR A 148 -9.39 16.08 -21.41
N HIS A 149 -8.06 16.00 -21.49
CA HIS A 149 -7.20 17.12 -21.17
C HIS A 149 -7.47 18.35 -22.07
N SER A 150 -7.74 18.12 -23.36
CA SER A 150 -8.06 19.19 -24.30
C SER A 150 -9.41 19.87 -24.06
N THR A 151 -10.30 19.29 -23.24
CA THR A 151 -11.52 19.99 -22.81
C THR A 151 -11.23 21.07 -21.75
N TYR A 152 -10.10 20.97 -21.04
CA TYR A 152 -9.70 21.89 -19.99
C TYR A 152 -8.76 23.00 -20.47
N TYR A 153 -7.86 22.66 -21.38
CA TYR A 153 -6.76 23.55 -21.75
C TYR A 153 -6.76 23.83 -23.24
N ALA A 154 -6.44 25.08 -23.59
CA ALA A 154 -6.25 25.45 -24.99
C ALA A 154 -5.02 24.72 -25.56
N LYS A 155 -5.14 24.21 -26.78
CA LYS A 155 -4.08 23.45 -27.47
C LYS A 155 -2.75 24.20 -27.57
N ASP A 156 -2.81 25.53 -27.57
CA ASP A 156 -1.67 26.42 -27.79
C ASP A 156 -1.12 27.04 -26.49
N ASP A 157 -1.58 26.63 -25.30
CA ASP A 157 -1.03 27.15 -24.03
C ASP A 157 0.28 26.42 -23.67
N PRO A 158 1.46 27.06 -23.79
CA PRO A 158 2.74 26.44 -23.51
C PRO A 158 2.95 26.14 -22.02
N ASN A 159 2.15 26.75 -21.13
CA ASN A 159 2.23 26.53 -19.69
C ASN A 159 1.21 25.48 -19.20
N CYS A 160 0.48 24.85 -20.12
CA CYS A 160 -0.50 23.84 -19.79
C CYS A 160 0.21 22.61 -19.15
N PRO A 161 -0.26 22.15 -17.98
CA PRO A 161 0.23 20.91 -17.40
C PRO A 161 -0.01 19.74 -18.35
N GLN A 162 1.02 18.97 -18.69
CA GLN A 162 0.86 17.81 -19.57
C GLN A 162 -0.02 16.73 -18.92
N PRO A 163 -0.89 16.06 -19.71
CA PRO A 163 -1.59 14.86 -19.24
C PRO A 163 -0.60 13.72 -19.00
N ALA A 164 -1.02 12.70 -18.24
CA ALA A 164 -0.25 11.47 -18.16
C ALA A 164 -0.28 10.70 -19.48
N ASP A 165 0.82 10.03 -19.82
CA ASP A 165 0.87 9.10 -20.94
C ASP A 165 0.14 7.81 -20.56
N LEU A 166 -1.00 7.59 -21.23
CA LEU A 166 -1.87 6.44 -21.03
C LEU A 166 -1.98 5.57 -22.28
N GLU A 167 -1.10 5.77 -23.28
CA GLU A 167 -1.13 5.03 -24.55
C GLU A 167 -0.83 3.53 -24.39
N ALA A 168 -0.27 3.12 -23.24
CA ALA A 168 0.00 1.72 -22.94
C ALA A 168 -1.26 0.88 -22.65
N TRP A 169 -2.39 1.53 -22.33
CA TRP A 169 -3.65 0.88 -21.97
C TRP A 169 -4.73 1.13 -23.00
N ASP A 170 -5.59 0.13 -23.20
CA ASP A 170 -6.69 0.23 -24.17
C ASP A 170 -7.85 1.07 -23.62
N LEU A 171 -8.60 1.70 -24.53
CA LEU A 171 -9.79 2.48 -24.20
C LEU A 171 -10.99 1.56 -23.92
N ILE A 172 -11.80 1.89 -22.93
CA ILE A 172 -13.12 1.25 -22.70
C ILE A 172 -14.07 1.65 -23.84
N ASP A 173 -14.75 0.67 -24.41
CA ASP A 173 -15.74 0.87 -25.47
C ASP A 173 -17.08 1.39 -24.92
N ALA A 174 -17.85 2.08 -25.77
CA ALA A 174 -19.16 2.62 -25.38
C ALA A 174 -20.20 1.51 -25.09
N ASP A 175 -20.02 0.30 -25.66
CA ASP A 175 -20.90 -0.84 -25.41
C ASP A 175 -20.79 -1.31 -23.95
N ALA A 176 -19.58 -1.36 -23.38
CA ALA A 176 -19.33 -1.71 -21.99
C ALA A 176 -19.99 -0.70 -21.03
N LEU A 177 -19.92 0.59 -21.36
CA LEU A 177 -20.59 1.65 -20.59
C LEU A 177 -22.12 1.59 -20.72
N ARG A 178 -22.64 1.29 -21.91
CA ARG A 178 -24.08 1.02 -22.14
C ARG A 178 -24.57 -0.21 -21.39
N GLU A 179 -23.75 -1.25 -21.26
CA GLU A 179 -24.06 -2.45 -20.48
C GLU A 179 -24.08 -2.15 -18.97
N LEU A 180 -23.14 -1.33 -18.49
CA LEU A 180 -23.04 -0.95 -17.08
C LEU A 180 -24.15 0.02 -16.63
N TRP A 181 -24.42 1.04 -17.44
CA TRP A 181 -25.40 2.08 -17.16
C TRP A 181 -26.36 2.25 -18.37
N PRO A 182 -27.36 1.36 -18.50
CA PRO A 182 -28.23 1.31 -19.67
C PRO A 182 -29.22 2.46 -19.78
N GLU A 183 -29.50 3.16 -18.68
CA GLU A 183 -30.44 4.30 -18.65
C GLU A 183 -29.80 5.61 -19.16
N GLU A 184 -28.50 5.60 -19.42
CA GLU A 184 -27.73 6.77 -19.88
C GLU A 184 -27.75 6.88 -21.41
N ASN A 185 -27.82 8.11 -21.90
CA ASN A 185 -27.76 8.39 -23.33
C ASN A 185 -26.31 8.49 -23.80
N TRP A 186 -25.67 7.34 -24.00
CA TRP A 186 -24.30 7.26 -24.50
C TRP A 186 -24.22 7.66 -25.97
N GLU A 187 -23.32 8.58 -26.30
CA GLU A 187 -22.94 8.84 -27.68
C GLU A 187 -21.85 7.86 -28.10
N ASP A 188 -21.94 7.34 -29.33
CA ASP A 188 -20.82 6.62 -29.91
C ASP A 188 -19.68 7.62 -30.09
N ALA A 189 -18.50 7.30 -29.54
CA ALA A 189 -17.31 8.14 -29.68
C ALA A 189 -16.99 8.30 -31.17
N GLY A 190 -17.42 9.43 -31.76
CA GLY A 190 -17.48 9.58 -33.21
C GLY A 190 -16.13 9.30 -33.85
N GLU A 191 -16.04 8.27 -34.72
CA GLU A 191 -14.82 7.70 -35.32
C GLU A 191 -13.53 8.16 -34.63
N VAL A 192 -13.44 7.98 -33.31
CA VAL A 192 -12.15 8.12 -32.65
C VAL A 192 -11.38 6.98 -33.27
N ALA A 193 -10.34 7.31 -34.03
CA ALA A 193 -9.41 6.36 -34.59
C ALA A 193 -8.90 5.54 -33.42
N THR A 194 -9.63 4.47 -33.13
CA THR A 194 -9.26 3.46 -32.18
C THR A 194 -7.97 3.02 -32.82
N THR A 195 -6.85 3.41 -32.21
CA THR A 195 -5.59 2.73 -32.40
C THR A 195 -5.90 1.33 -31.97
N THR A 196 -6.49 0.58 -32.88
CA THR A 196 -6.76 -0.83 -32.78
C THR A 196 -5.34 -1.33 -32.76
N ARG A 197 -4.82 -1.50 -31.55
CA ARG A 197 -3.47 -1.99 -31.28
C ARG A 197 -3.48 -3.43 -31.73
N GLU A 198 -3.51 -3.64 -33.06
CA GLU A 198 -3.89 -4.84 -33.81
C GLU A 198 -4.42 -5.96 -32.92
N ALA A 199 -5.53 -5.70 -32.18
CA ALA A 199 -5.92 -6.38 -30.94
C ALA A 199 -5.00 -7.55 -30.64
N GLY A 200 -3.81 -7.27 -30.08
CA GLY A 200 -2.57 -8.04 -30.29
C GLY A 200 -2.78 -9.47 -30.77
N LYS A 201 -2.87 -9.70 -32.10
CA LYS A 201 -3.16 -11.02 -32.71
C LYS A 201 -4.05 -11.87 -31.80
N GLY A 202 -5.27 -11.38 -31.61
CA GLY A 202 -6.17 -11.78 -30.53
C GLY A 202 -6.10 -13.25 -30.29
N HIS A 203 -5.68 -13.64 -29.07
CA HIS A 203 -5.50 -15.02 -28.61
C HIS A 203 -5.52 -15.97 -29.80
N ASP A 204 -4.46 -15.90 -30.63
CA ASP A 204 -4.24 -16.81 -31.75
C ASP A 204 -4.73 -18.14 -31.23
N HIS A 205 -5.88 -18.63 -31.72
CA HIS A 205 -6.65 -19.69 -31.08
C HIS A 205 -5.67 -20.85 -30.96
N HIS A 206 -4.96 -20.89 -29.83
CA HIS A 206 -3.61 -21.42 -29.84
C HIS A 206 -3.93 -22.87 -29.94
N ILE A 207 -3.78 -23.43 -31.15
CA ILE A 207 -4.32 -24.74 -31.46
C ILE A 207 -3.71 -25.62 -30.39
N LYS A 208 -4.56 -26.03 -29.43
CA LYS A 208 -4.08 -26.64 -28.20
C LYS A 208 -3.22 -27.80 -28.66
N SER A 209 -1.98 -27.85 -28.19
CA SER A 209 -1.08 -28.91 -28.62
C SER A 209 -1.75 -30.27 -28.37
N LEU A 210 -1.52 -31.26 -29.22
CA LEU A 210 -2.08 -32.60 -29.01
C LEU A 210 -1.72 -33.14 -27.61
N ARG A 211 -0.52 -32.80 -27.12
CA ARG A 211 -0.07 -33.03 -25.75
C ARG A 211 -1.06 -32.45 -24.74
N TRP A 212 -1.40 -31.17 -24.86
CA TRP A 212 -2.31 -30.49 -23.95
C TRP A 212 -3.72 -31.08 -24.00
N LEU A 213 -4.25 -31.36 -25.20
CA LEU A 213 -5.57 -31.98 -25.35
C LEU A 213 -5.63 -33.37 -24.71
N ALA A 214 -4.56 -34.17 -24.84
CA ALA A 214 -4.45 -35.47 -24.19
C ALA A 214 -4.37 -35.34 -22.66
N LEU A 215 -3.59 -34.37 -22.17
CA LEU A 215 -3.47 -34.07 -20.75
C LEU A 215 -4.81 -33.61 -20.15
N GLU A 216 -5.48 -32.65 -20.78
CA GLU A 216 -6.82 -32.17 -20.40
C GLU A 216 -7.81 -33.33 -20.28
N LYS A 217 -7.84 -34.24 -21.25
CA LYS A 217 -8.70 -35.43 -21.19
C LYS A 217 -8.32 -36.38 -20.05
N ALA A 218 -7.03 -36.59 -19.81
CA ALA A 218 -6.54 -37.41 -18.71
C ALA A 218 -6.91 -36.81 -17.34
N ILE A 219 -6.80 -35.49 -17.20
CA ILE A 219 -7.17 -34.75 -15.99
C ILE A 219 -8.68 -34.88 -15.74
N ILE A 220 -9.51 -34.68 -16.76
CA ILE A 220 -10.97 -34.83 -16.64
C ILE A 220 -11.32 -36.26 -16.21
N SER A 221 -10.68 -37.27 -16.81
CA SER A 221 -10.87 -38.68 -16.43
C SER A 221 -10.47 -38.95 -14.99
N ALA A 222 -9.34 -38.39 -14.53
CA ALA A 222 -8.85 -38.49 -13.16
C ALA A 222 -9.72 -37.76 -12.13
N ALA A 223 -10.39 -36.67 -12.54
CA ALA A 223 -11.36 -35.98 -11.70
C ALA A 223 -12.62 -36.83 -11.47
N GLU A 224 -13.06 -37.61 -12.46
CA GLU A 224 -14.22 -38.51 -12.34
C GLU A 224 -13.91 -39.79 -11.56
N GLU A 225 -12.77 -40.42 -11.85
CA GLU A 225 -12.37 -41.72 -11.31
C GLU A 225 -11.08 -41.57 -10.48
N PRO A 226 -11.15 -41.65 -9.13
CA PRO A 226 -10.00 -41.43 -8.25
C PRO A 226 -8.81 -42.36 -8.48
N GLU A 227 -9.03 -43.51 -9.11
CA GLU A 227 -8.02 -44.52 -9.46
C GLU A 227 -7.15 -44.04 -10.64
N HIS A 228 -7.72 -43.22 -11.53
CA HIS A 228 -7.01 -42.69 -12.69
C HIS A 228 -5.98 -41.60 -12.35
N VAL A 229 -5.99 -41.06 -11.12
CA VAL A 229 -4.95 -40.16 -10.64
C VAL A 229 -3.58 -40.85 -10.63
N GLU A 230 -3.55 -42.17 -10.40
CA GLU A 230 -2.29 -42.94 -10.40
C GLU A 230 -1.63 -42.95 -11.79
N TYR A 231 -2.42 -42.94 -12.87
CA TYR A 231 -1.91 -42.87 -14.25
C TYR A 231 -1.22 -41.54 -14.55
N LEU A 232 -1.52 -40.47 -13.80
CA LEU A 232 -0.84 -39.19 -13.96
C LEU A 232 0.62 -39.22 -13.48
N THR A 233 0.99 -40.23 -12.68
CA THR A 233 2.39 -40.44 -12.26
C THR A 233 3.31 -40.69 -13.46
N GLU A 234 2.79 -41.32 -14.53
CA GLU A 234 3.58 -41.61 -15.74
C GLU A 234 3.95 -40.34 -16.51
N VAL A 235 3.11 -39.31 -16.44
CA VAL A 235 3.30 -38.02 -17.12
C VAL A 235 3.89 -36.95 -16.20
N GLU A 236 4.07 -37.25 -14.91
CA GLU A 236 4.64 -36.32 -13.92
C GLU A 236 6.05 -35.84 -14.28
N GLY A 237 6.81 -36.68 -15.00
CA GLY A 237 8.15 -36.35 -15.48
C GLY A 237 8.18 -35.29 -16.59
N MET A 238 7.02 -34.87 -17.11
CA MET A 238 6.94 -33.87 -18.17
C MET A 238 7.27 -32.48 -17.63
N PRO A 239 8.15 -31.71 -18.30
CA PRO A 239 8.45 -30.33 -17.90
C PRO A 239 7.17 -29.48 -17.85
N GLY A 240 6.99 -28.77 -16.74
CA GLY A 240 5.85 -27.89 -16.51
C GLY A 240 4.57 -28.58 -16.04
N PHE A 241 4.50 -29.91 -16.02
CA PHE A 241 3.27 -30.67 -15.77
C PHE A 241 2.47 -30.19 -14.54
N HIS A 242 3.13 -30.02 -13.40
CA HIS A 242 2.45 -29.61 -12.15
C HIS A 242 1.89 -28.19 -12.23
N SER A 243 2.65 -27.25 -12.81
CA SER A 243 2.20 -25.88 -13.02
C SER A 243 1.02 -25.83 -13.99
N GLU A 244 1.11 -26.62 -15.06
CA GLU A 244 0.08 -26.81 -16.09
C GLU A 244 -1.21 -27.40 -15.49
N LEU A 245 -1.09 -28.46 -14.70
CA LEU A 245 -2.21 -29.09 -13.98
C LEU A 245 -2.84 -28.13 -12.98
N TRP A 246 -2.03 -27.42 -12.20
CA TRP A 246 -2.50 -26.44 -11.22
C TRP A 246 -3.30 -25.32 -11.89
N GLN A 247 -2.75 -24.72 -12.95
CA GLN A 247 -3.42 -23.68 -13.73
C GLN A 247 -4.73 -24.20 -14.37
N PHE A 248 -4.73 -25.45 -14.84
CA PHE A 248 -5.93 -26.07 -15.38
C PHE A 248 -7.02 -26.25 -14.31
N LEU A 249 -6.65 -26.67 -13.10
CA LEU A 249 -7.59 -26.79 -11.97
C LEU A 249 -8.11 -25.43 -11.49
N GLN A 250 -7.27 -24.39 -11.50
CA GLN A 250 -7.70 -23.03 -11.13
C GLN A 250 -8.71 -22.46 -12.14
N THR A 251 -8.56 -22.78 -13.43
CA THR A 251 -9.49 -22.37 -14.49
C THR A 251 -10.76 -23.22 -14.54
N HIS A 252 -10.74 -24.43 -13.96
CA HIS A 252 -11.86 -25.38 -13.93
C HIS A 252 -12.08 -25.92 -12.49
N PRO A 253 -12.44 -25.04 -11.53
CA PRO A 253 -12.53 -25.42 -10.12
C PRO A 253 -13.64 -26.44 -9.82
N ASP A 254 -14.60 -26.65 -10.74
CA ASP A 254 -15.62 -27.69 -10.66
C ASP A 254 -15.02 -29.10 -10.74
N LEU A 255 -13.89 -29.28 -11.44
CA LEU A 255 -13.20 -30.58 -11.54
C LEU A 255 -12.69 -31.04 -10.18
N ALA A 256 -12.21 -30.12 -9.35
CA ALA A 256 -11.73 -30.44 -8.03
C ALA A 256 -12.86 -30.89 -7.08
N GLN A 257 -14.14 -30.54 -7.35
CA GLN A 257 -15.30 -31.02 -6.59
C GLN A 257 -15.72 -32.45 -6.95
N ARG A 258 -15.21 -33.00 -8.06
CA ARG A 258 -15.55 -34.36 -8.50
C ARG A 258 -14.88 -35.41 -7.60
N ARG A 259 -15.27 -36.67 -7.74
CA ARG A 259 -14.87 -37.76 -6.82
C ARG A 259 -13.35 -37.91 -6.68
N GLY A 260 -12.60 -37.76 -7.78
CA GLY A 260 -11.14 -37.79 -7.80
C GLY A 260 -10.48 -36.42 -7.65
N GLY A 261 -11.26 -35.34 -7.61
CA GLY A 261 -10.78 -33.96 -7.68
C GLY A 261 -9.86 -33.55 -6.53
N LEU A 262 -10.13 -33.98 -5.29
CA LEU A 262 -9.23 -33.71 -4.16
C LEU A 262 -7.89 -34.43 -4.28
N LYS A 263 -7.88 -35.69 -4.73
CA LYS A 263 -6.62 -36.42 -4.97
C LYS A 263 -5.80 -35.74 -6.05
N LEU A 264 -6.47 -35.27 -7.11
CA LEU A 264 -5.86 -34.52 -8.20
C LEU A 264 -5.28 -33.17 -7.74
N LEU A 265 -5.98 -32.47 -6.84
CA LEU A 265 -5.51 -31.25 -6.21
C LEU A 265 -4.26 -31.51 -5.36
N GLY A 266 -4.28 -32.56 -4.53
CA GLY A 266 -3.14 -33.01 -3.76
C GLY A 266 -1.94 -33.36 -4.65
N PHE A 267 -2.21 -34.03 -5.78
CA PHE A 267 -1.20 -34.38 -6.78
C PHE A 267 -0.52 -33.14 -7.37
N ALA A 268 -1.30 -32.12 -7.76
CA ALA A 268 -0.78 -30.86 -8.28
C ALA A 268 0.08 -30.07 -7.27
N LEU A 269 -0.22 -30.21 -5.97
CA LEU A 269 0.47 -29.50 -4.89
C LEU A 269 1.82 -30.12 -4.49
N ARG A 270 2.13 -31.36 -4.89
CA ARG A 270 3.35 -32.09 -4.45
C ARG A 270 4.67 -31.39 -4.79
N ARG A 271 4.71 -30.60 -5.86
CA ARG A 271 5.90 -29.88 -6.32
C ARG A 271 5.86 -28.39 -6.05
N ASN A 272 4.79 -27.90 -5.40
CA ASN A 272 4.68 -26.49 -5.08
C ASN A 272 5.64 -26.14 -3.94
N SER A 273 6.38 -25.04 -4.12
CA SER A 273 7.59 -24.70 -3.37
C SER A 273 7.34 -24.14 -1.97
N GLY A 274 6.43 -24.73 -1.21
CA GLY A 274 6.04 -24.28 0.13
C GLY A 274 4.86 -23.30 0.18
N VAL A 275 4.16 -23.13 -0.94
CA VAL A 275 2.91 -22.35 -1.01
C VAL A 275 1.72 -23.30 -1.14
N LEU A 276 0.81 -23.24 -0.17
CA LEU A 276 -0.50 -23.90 -0.23
C LEU A 276 -1.55 -22.84 -0.55
N ASP A 277 -1.81 -22.62 -1.83
CA ASP A 277 -2.86 -21.71 -2.29
C ASP A 277 -4.15 -22.49 -2.58
N LEU A 278 -5.22 -22.25 -1.82
CA LEU A 278 -6.52 -22.87 -2.02
C LEU A 278 -7.61 -21.83 -2.34
N SER A 279 -7.22 -20.60 -2.68
CA SER A 279 -8.13 -19.47 -2.89
C SER A 279 -9.10 -19.65 -4.07
N SER A 280 -8.73 -20.50 -5.04
CA SER A 280 -9.57 -20.88 -6.19
C SER A 280 -10.58 -21.99 -5.86
N PHE A 281 -10.49 -22.58 -4.66
CA PHE A 281 -11.29 -23.73 -4.22
C PHE A 281 -12.03 -23.41 -2.90
N PRO A 282 -12.92 -22.40 -2.88
CA PRO A 282 -13.54 -21.88 -1.65
C PRO A 282 -14.44 -22.88 -0.91
N TRP A 283 -14.78 -24.00 -1.55
CA TRP A 283 -15.62 -25.08 -1.01
C TRP A 283 -14.83 -26.17 -0.27
N VAL A 284 -13.49 -26.12 -0.30
CA VAL A 284 -12.63 -27.13 0.36
C VAL A 284 -12.75 -26.98 1.88
N THR A 285 -13.28 -28.00 2.54
CA THR A 285 -13.49 -27.98 4.01
C THR A 285 -12.17 -28.09 4.77
N PRO A 286 -12.10 -27.61 6.03
CA PRO A 286 -10.92 -27.77 6.88
C PRO A 286 -10.38 -29.21 6.99
N THR A 287 -11.28 -30.20 7.05
CA THR A 287 -10.88 -31.61 7.12
C THR A 287 -10.21 -32.06 5.83
N GLN A 288 -10.67 -31.59 4.68
CA GLN A 288 -10.04 -31.86 3.39
C GLN A 288 -8.69 -31.14 3.27
N VAL A 289 -8.56 -29.90 3.75
CA VAL A 289 -7.26 -29.20 3.81
C VAL A 289 -6.24 -30.01 4.62
N LEU A 290 -6.62 -30.49 5.80
CA LEU A 290 -5.76 -31.31 6.65
C LEU A 290 -5.39 -32.66 5.99
N SER A 291 -6.34 -33.30 5.29
CA SER A 291 -6.08 -34.52 4.50
C SER A 291 -5.09 -34.26 3.36
N LEU A 292 -5.24 -33.16 2.61
CA LEU A 292 -4.31 -32.76 1.55
C LEU A 292 -2.89 -32.56 2.09
N ILE A 293 -2.74 -31.88 3.23
CA ILE A 293 -1.46 -31.64 3.90
C ILE A 293 -0.82 -32.96 4.33
N ALA A 294 -1.60 -33.84 4.98
CA ALA A 294 -1.12 -35.11 5.52
C ALA A 294 -0.73 -36.11 4.43
N GLU A 295 -1.59 -36.32 3.44
CA GLU A 295 -1.41 -37.34 2.38
C GLU A 295 -0.24 -37.03 1.45
N ASN A 296 0.11 -35.75 1.29
CA ASN A 296 1.16 -35.31 0.37
C ASN A 296 2.47 -34.91 1.08
N SER A 297 2.60 -35.19 2.38
CA SER A 297 3.79 -34.85 3.18
C SER A 297 4.21 -33.37 3.08
N LEU A 298 3.22 -32.47 2.95
CA LEU A 298 3.46 -31.04 2.71
C LEU A 298 3.79 -30.27 4.00
N ALA A 299 3.43 -30.83 5.15
CA ALA A 299 3.51 -30.21 6.48
C ALA A 299 4.82 -29.46 6.77
N GLU A 300 5.97 -30.06 6.45
CA GLU A 300 7.29 -29.49 6.76
C GLU A 300 7.77 -28.44 5.76
N HIS A 301 7.11 -28.32 4.61
CA HIS A 301 7.55 -27.47 3.50
C HIS A 301 6.71 -26.21 3.36
N ILE A 302 5.47 -26.22 3.85
CA ILE A 302 4.56 -25.09 3.72
C ILE A 302 5.04 -23.90 4.57
N THR A 303 5.33 -22.79 3.90
CA THR A 303 5.70 -21.49 4.47
C THR A 303 4.61 -20.44 4.25
N SER A 304 3.73 -20.62 3.27
CA SER A 304 2.63 -19.70 2.95
C SER A 304 1.34 -20.48 2.71
N ILE A 305 0.26 -20.03 3.35
CA ILE A 305 -1.07 -20.63 3.22
C ILE A 305 -2.04 -19.53 2.76
N ASP A 306 -2.77 -19.79 1.68
CA ASP A 306 -3.84 -18.93 1.18
C ASP A 306 -5.17 -19.67 1.21
N LEU A 307 -6.06 -19.20 2.09
CA LEU A 307 -7.42 -19.73 2.29
C LEU A 307 -8.47 -18.67 1.96
N SER A 308 -8.11 -17.69 1.13
CA SER A 308 -9.02 -16.63 0.71
C SER A 308 -10.28 -17.20 0.05
N ASN A 309 -11.41 -16.49 0.17
CA ASN A 309 -12.74 -16.88 -0.31
C ASN A 309 -13.36 -18.13 0.34
N ASN A 310 -12.67 -18.80 1.27
CA ASN A 310 -13.16 -20.03 1.86
C ASN A 310 -14.08 -19.78 3.06
N ALA A 311 -15.39 -19.74 2.81
CA ALA A 311 -16.41 -19.51 3.84
C ALA A 311 -16.55 -20.65 4.88
N THR A 312 -15.91 -21.80 4.66
CA THR A 312 -15.98 -22.95 5.58
C THR A 312 -14.89 -22.92 6.66
N VAL A 313 -13.93 -22.01 6.53
CA VAL A 313 -12.83 -21.87 7.48
C VAL A 313 -13.27 -20.96 8.64
N ASP A 314 -12.98 -21.42 9.85
CA ASP A 314 -13.14 -20.69 11.11
C ASP A 314 -11.82 -20.64 11.90
N ILE A 315 -11.80 -19.92 13.02
CA ILE A 315 -10.60 -19.73 13.85
C ILE A 315 -10.02 -21.07 14.31
N GLY A 316 -10.88 -21.99 14.76
CA GLY A 316 -10.44 -23.30 15.24
C GLY A 316 -9.82 -24.16 14.15
N SER A 317 -10.32 -24.04 12.91
CA SER A 317 -9.75 -24.71 11.75
C SER A 317 -8.41 -24.14 11.33
N ILE A 318 -8.23 -22.81 11.35
CA ILE A 318 -6.94 -22.15 11.10
C ILE A 318 -5.89 -22.66 12.07
N GLN A 319 -6.20 -22.72 13.37
CA GLN A 319 -5.25 -23.22 14.38
C GLN A 319 -4.85 -24.68 14.12
N LYS A 320 -5.81 -25.54 13.76
CA LYS A 320 -5.52 -26.95 13.41
C LYS A 320 -4.61 -27.06 12.18
N ILE A 321 -4.88 -26.26 11.14
CA ILE A 321 -4.07 -26.21 9.92
C ILE A 321 -2.65 -25.71 10.24
N LEU A 322 -2.50 -24.66 11.03
CA LEU A 322 -1.19 -24.12 11.41
C LEU A 322 -0.40 -25.07 12.31
N HIS A 323 -1.06 -25.88 13.16
CA HIS A 323 -0.40 -26.96 13.90
C HIS A 323 0.13 -28.05 12.96
N ALA A 324 -0.59 -28.36 11.89
CA ALA A 324 -0.12 -29.29 10.86
C ALA A 324 1.02 -28.70 10.00
N CYS A 325 1.12 -27.37 9.91
CA CYS A 325 2.14 -26.66 9.12
C CYS A 325 2.97 -25.70 9.99
N PRO A 326 3.85 -26.21 10.87
CA PRO A 326 4.54 -25.39 11.89
C PRO A 326 5.53 -24.36 11.31
N ARG A 327 5.91 -24.50 10.03
CA ARG A 327 6.79 -23.55 9.32
C ARG A 327 6.03 -22.43 8.60
N THR A 328 4.71 -22.39 8.70
CA THR A 328 3.91 -21.34 8.06
C THR A 328 4.30 -19.98 8.61
N THR A 329 4.83 -19.13 7.75
CA THR A 329 5.21 -17.73 8.04
C THR A 329 4.25 -16.72 7.45
N GLU A 330 3.41 -17.13 6.49
CA GLU A 330 2.44 -16.26 5.83
C GLU A 330 1.07 -16.93 5.79
N LEU A 331 0.04 -16.17 6.14
CA LEU A 331 -1.36 -16.57 6.08
C LEU A 331 -2.18 -15.52 5.32
N LYS A 332 -2.89 -15.94 4.27
CA LYS A 332 -3.81 -15.09 3.51
C LYS A 332 -5.23 -15.60 3.69
N VAL A 333 -6.13 -14.70 4.10
CA VAL A 333 -7.55 -14.98 4.36
C VAL A 333 -8.37 -13.78 3.90
N ILE A 334 -8.34 -13.52 2.61
CA ILE A 334 -9.09 -12.43 1.96
C ILE A 334 -10.52 -12.89 1.73
N CYS A 335 -11.50 -12.01 1.99
CA CYS A 335 -12.92 -12.24 1.74
C CYS A 335 -13.49 -13.48 2.46
N VAL A 336 -13.10 -13.67 3.71
CA VAL A 336 -13.61 -14.75 4.58
C VAL A 336 -14.45 -14.15 5.71
N ASP A 337 -15.75 -13.97 5.45
CA ASP A 337 -16.69 -13.28 6.35
C ASP A 337 -16.76 -13.89 7.78
N SER A 338 -16.43 -15.19 7.92
CA SER A 338 -16.45 -15.93 9.18
C SER A 338 -15.23 -15.68 10.09
N LEU A 339 -14.20 -15.00 9.59
CA LEU A 339 -12.94 -14.77 10.28
C LEU A 339 -12.75 -13.27 10.52
N PRO A 340 -13.22 -12.68 11.63
CA PRO A 340 -12.90 -11.29 11.93
C PRO A 340 -11.43 -11.14 12.32
N LEU A 341 -10.76 -10.11 11.80
CA LEU A 341 -9.32 -9.90 12.00
C LEU A 341 -8.86 -9.92 13.47
N PRO A 342 -9.55 -9.26 14.43
CA PRO A 342 -9.11 -9.27 15.83
C PRO A 342 -9.01 -10.67 16.41
N ALA A 343 -10.04 -11.49 16.19
CA ALA A 343 -10.12 -12.84 16.74
C ALA A 343 -9.11 -13.77 16.06
N LEU A 344 -8.87 -13.57 14.75
CA LEU A 344 -7.79 -14.24 14.05
C LEU A 344 -6.43 -13.90 14.65
N LEU A 345 -6.09 -12.61 14.80
CA LEU A 345 -4.79 -12.19 15.34
C LEU A 345 -4.53 -12.72 16.76
N ASP A 346 -5.56 -12.75 17.62
CA ASP A 346 -5.46 -13.34 18.96
C ASP A 346 -5.19 -14.85 18.88
N SER A 347 -5.80 -15.55 17.91
CA SER A 347 -5.63 -16.99 17.72
C SER A 347 -4.26 -17.43 17.18
N LEU A 348 -3.52 -16.49 16.57
CA LEU A 348 -2.20 -16.74 15.98
C LEU A 348 -1.05 -16.70 17.01
N GLN A 349 -1.34 -16.38 18.27
CA GLN A 349 -0.34 -16.39 19.34
C GLN A 349 0.30 -17.78 19.49
N GLY A 350 1.63 -17.83 19.44
CA GLY A 350 2.40 -19.07 19.56
C GLY A 350 2.69 -19.79 18.23
N PHE A 351 2.16 -19.31 17.10
CA PHE A 351 2.50 -19.84 15.77
C PHE A 351 3.62 -19.05 15.10
N SER A 352 4.28 -19.67 14.11
CA SER A 352 5.38 -19.05 13.32
C SER A 352 4.90 -18.00 12.32
N VAL A 353 3.60 -17.73 12.24
CA VAL A 353 3.01 -16.79 11.28
C VAL A 353 3.54 -15.40 11.57
N ARG A 354 4.13 -14.78 10.54
CA ARG A 354 4.65 -13.42 10.57
C ARG A 354 3.70 -12.54 9.77
N THR A 355 3.43 -12.92 8.53
CA THR A 355 2.62 -12.14 7.60
C THR A 355 1.17 -12.61 7.64
N VAL A 356 0.24 -11.66 7.79
CA VAL A 356 -1.20 -11.92 7.68
C VAL A 356 -1.77 -10.95 6.66
N LEU A 357 -2.44 -11.47 5.63
CA LEU A 357 -3.23 -10.67 4.68
C LEU A 357 -4.71 -10.96 4.91
N HIS A 358 -5.49 -9.90 5.15
CA HIS A 358 -6.88 -9.97 5.58
C HIS A 358 -7.66 -8.76 5.04
N SER A 359 -8.92 -8.94 4.62
CA SER A 359 -9.75 -7.86 4.04
C SER A 359 -9.90 -6.64 4.96
N ASP A 360 -10.12 -6.85 6.26
CA ASP A 360 -10.21 -5.78 7.26
C ASP A 360 -8.97 -4.86 7.32
N LEU A 361 -7.81 -5.31 6.84
CA LEU A 361 -6.59 -4.48 6.79
C LEU A 361 -6.63 -3.41 5.70
N PHE A 362 -7.62 -3.48 4.81
CA PHE A 362 -7.81 -2.57 3.67
C PHE A 362 -9.11 -1.76 3.78
N GLN A 363 -9.87 -1.93 4.87
CA GLN A 363 -11.09 -1.16 5.06
C GLN A 363 -10.78 0.32 5.21
N HIS A 364 -11.58 1.15 4.54
CA HIS A 364 -11.46 2.60 4.59
C HIS A 364 -11.62 3.15 6.02
N SER A 365 -12.57 2.62 6.77
CA SER A 365 -12.70 2.86 8.20
C SER A 365 -12.47 1.55 8.94
N ILE A 366 -11.50 1.56 9.87
CA ILE A 366 -11.28 0.43 10.76
C ILE A 366 -12.07 0.68 12.05
N PRO A 367 -12.96 -0.24 12.46
CA PRO A 367 -13.64 -0.14 13.74
C PRO A 367 -12.65 0.06 14.88
N LYS A 368 -13.02 0.88 15.88
CA LYS A 368 -12.16 1.18 17.04
C LYS A 368 -11.57 -0.08 17.69
N ASP A 369 -12.39 -1.12 17.84
CA ASP A 369 -11.96 -2.36 18.49
C ASP A 369 -10.91 -3.11 17.65
N THR A 370 -11.06 -3.10 16.32
CA THR A 370 -10.07 -3.62 15.38
C THR A 370 -8.77 -2.82 15.43
N ALA A 371 -8.85 -1.48 15.49
CA ALA A 371 -7.68 -0.62 15.66
C ALA A 371 -6.94 -0.90 16.97
N ILE A 372 -7.67 -1.11 18.08
CA ILE A 372 -7.09 -1.48 19.38
C ILE A 372 -6.45 -2.88 19.33
N ALA A 373 -7.11 -3.86 18.70
CA ALA A 373 -6.57 -5.21 18.55
C ALA A 373 -5.29 -5.21 17.71
N LEU A 374 -5.28 -4.49 16.59
CA LEU A 374 -4.10 -4.26 15.76
C LEU A 374 -2.97 -3.63 16.58
N SER A 375 -3.25 -2.55 17.31
CA SER A 375 -2.25 -1.90 18.16
C SER A 375 -1.65 -2.85 19.22
N ARG A 376 -2.49 -3.64 19.90
CA ARG A 376 -2.03 -4.67 20.86
C ARG A 376 -1.17 -5.74 20.17
N HIS A 377 -1.61 -6.22 19.01
CA HIS A 377 -0.88 -7.23 18.27
C HIS A 377 0.46 -6.67 17.78
N PHE A 378 0.50 -5.47 17.21
CA PHE A 378 1.74 -4.77 16.81
C PHE A 378 2.69 -4.55 17.99
N HIS A 379 2.16 -4.20 19.18
CA HIS A 379 2.98 -4.03 20.39
C HIS A 379 3.55 -5.37 20.89
N SER A 380 2.76 -6.45 20.85
CA SER A 380 3.24 -7.80 21.19
C SER A 380 4.21 -8.35 20.14
N ALA A 381 3.96 -8.05 18.87
CA ALA A 381 4.78 -8.35 17.72
C ALA A 381 6.14 -7.65 17.80
N ALA A 382 6.19 -6.37 18.19
CA ALA A 382 7.43 -5.65 18.42
C ALA A 382 8.25 -6.25 19.57
N LYS A 383 7.59 -6.82 20.58
CA LYS A 383 8.24 -7.58 21.67
C LYS A 383 8.65 -9.00 21.26
N GLY A 384 8.12 -9.53 20.16
CA GLY A 384 8.37 -10.87 19.63
C GLY A 384 9.00 -10.85 18.24
N ARG A 385 9.17 -12.02 17.60
CA ARG A 385 9.62 -12.10 16.18
C ARG A 385 8.45 -12.23 15.20
N HIS A 386 7.28 -11.67 15.51
CA HIS A 386 6.07 -11.77 14.69
C HIS A 386 5.77 -10.39 14.11
N VAL A 387 5.49 -10.25 12.81
CA VAL A 387 5.28 -8.92 12.20
C VAL A 387 4.28 -9.01 11.06
N VAL A 388 3.04 -8.57 11.31
CA VAL A 388 2.07 -8.21 10.26
C VAL A 388 2.77 -7.23 9.31
N ARG A 389 3.01 -7.65 8.06
CA ARG A 389 3.87 -6.92 7.10
C ARG A 389 3.17 -5.78 6.37
N GLN A 390 1.85 -5.84 6.22
CA GLN A 390 1.09 -4.87 5.44
C GLN A 390 -0.23 -4.57 6.16
N ALA A 391 -0.45 -3.31 6.49
CA ALA A 391 -1.73 -2.76 6.87
C ALA A 391 -1.85 -1.41 6.17
N ILE A 392 -2.91 -1.19 5.41
CA ILE A 392 -3.15 0.12 4.78
C ILE A 392 -4.48 0.64 5.26
N ILE A 393 -4.39 1.65 6.12
CA ILE A 393 -5.54 2.24 6.78
C ILE A 393 -5.75 3.64 6.18
N LEU A 394 -6.77 3.78 5.33
CA LEU A 394 -7.04 5.02 4.62
C LEU A 394 -8.05 5.87 5.38
N GLY A 395 -7.61 6.69 6.33
CA GLY A 395 -8.54 7.53 7.09
C GLY A 395 -9.12 8.70 6.28
N ALA A 396 -10.43 8.69 5.98
CA ALA A 396 -11.16 9.91 5.62
C ALA A 396 -11.74 10.64 6.85
N ARG A 397 -12.07 11.92 6.67
CA ARG A 397 -12.80 12.72 7.64
C ARG A 397 -14.31 12.57 7.41
N SER A 398 -14.96 11.71 8.17
CA SER A 398 -16.42 11.75 8.35
C SER A 398 -16.74 12.47 9.67
N GLY A 399 -17.62 13.47 9.64
CA GLY A 399 -17.95 14.35 10.77
C GLY A 399 -18.88 13.77 11.83
N GLY A 400 -18.81 12.46 12.12
CA GLY A 400 -19.63 11.76 13.12
C GLY A 400 -18.80 11.16 14.26
N GLN A 401 -19.44 10.56 15.27
CA GLN A 401 -18.85 9.93 16.48
C GLN A 401 -17.84 8.78 16.22
N GLU A 402 -17.38 8.59 14.99
CA GLU A 402 -16.29 7.70 14.63
C GLU A 402 -14.97 8.32 15.04
N ILE A 403 -14.11 7.53 15.67
CA ILE A 403 -12.78 8.00 16.04
C ILE A 403 -11.96 8.08 14.75
N ALA A 404 -11.87 9.28 14.19
CA ALA A 404 -10.89 9.57 13.17
C ALA A 404 -9.52 9.12 13.68
N TRP A 405 -8.77 8.32 12.91
CA TRP A 405 -7.43 7.91 13.33
C TRP A 405 -6.54 9.12 13.61
N ARG A 406 -6.81 10.31 13.06
CA ARG A 406 -6.17 11.56 13.52
C ARG A 406 -6.28 11.77 15.04
N ASP A 407 -7.39 11.42 15.67
CA ASP A 407 -7.60 11.58 17.11
C ASP A 407 -7.00 10.41 17.92
N VAL A 408 -6.90 9.20 17.35
CA VAL A 408 -6.04 8.13 17.91
C VAL A 408 -4.56 8.47 17.74
N MET A 409 -4.14 9.04 16.61
CA MET A 409 -2.77 9.49 16.32
C MET A 409 -2.39 10.75 17.10
N ARG A 410 -3.39 11.53 17.55
CA ARG A 410 -3.20 12.62 18.54
C ARG A 410 -3.03 12.10 19.97
N GLN A 411 -3.59 10.94 20.31
CA GLN A 411 -3.43 10.31 21.62
C GLN A 411 -2.22 9.36 21.68
N HIS A 412 -1.85 8.78 20.54
CA HIS A 412 -0.75 7.84 20.36
C HIS A 412 -0.04 8.20 19.05
N GLU A 413 1.02 8.99 19.16
CA GLU A 413 1.78 9.55 18.04
C GLU A 413 2.33 8.47 17.08
N PHE A 414 1.52 8.08 16.10
CA PHE A 414 1.95 7.33 14.93
C PHE A 414 1.87 8.27 13.72
N THR A 415 2.90 8.28 12.87
CA THR A 415 2.95 9.11 11.65
C THR A 415 3.28 8.28 10.40
N GLY A 416 3.13 6.95 10.45
CA GLY A 416 3.74 6.05 9.46
C GLY A 416 2.83 5.24 8.52
N LEU A 417 1.50 5.35 8.55
CA LEU A 417 0.62 4.30 8.00
C LEU A 417 -0.06 4.59 6.64
N GLY A 418 0.49 5.49 5.83
CA GLY A 418 0.00 5.76 4.47
C GLY A 418 0.78 5.09 3.32
N LEU A 419 1.84 4.33 3.63
CA LEU A 419 2.90 4.03 2.64
C LEU A 419 2.99 2.58 2.16
N ALA A 420 2.20 1.66 2.72
CA ALA A 420 2.43 0.21 2.52
C ALA A 420 1.70 -0.44 1.33
N LEU A 421 0.99 0.32 0.48
CA LEU A 421 0.34 -0.23 -0.74
C LEU A 421 1.10 0.06 -2.04
N VAL A 422 2.17 0.86 -1.99
CA VAL A 422 3.06 1.04 -3.13
C VAL A 422 4.13 -0.03 -3.08
N ASP A 423 3.72 -1.27 -3.39
CA ASP A 423 4.63 -2.34 -3.79
C ASP A 423 5.04 -2.17 -5.27
N ALA A 424 4.76 -1.01 -5.89
CA ALA A 424 5.33 -0.68 -7.19
C ALA A 424 6.84 -0.60 -6.98
N ARG A 425 7.61 -1.61 -7.43
CA ARG A 425 9.08 -1.67 -7.45
C ARG A 425 9.69 -0.27 -7.31
N LEU A 426 9.91 0.14 -6.07
CA LEU A 426 10.48 1.44 -5.78
C LEU A 426 11.93 1.25 -6.12
N ASN A 427 12.31 1.80 -7.26
CA ASN A 427 13.70 1.86 -7.64
C ASN A 427 14.39 2.61 -6.48
N PRO A 428 15.59 2.22 -6.02
CA PRO A 428 16.35 3.02 -5.06
C PRO A 428 16.39 4.53 -5.40
N VAL A 429 16.17 4.87 -6.67
CA VAL A 429 16.01 6.24 -7.22
C VAL A 429 14.84 7.01 -6.60
N ASP A 430 13.82 6.33 -6.06
CA ASP A 430 12.57 6.95 -5.57
C ASP A 430 12.61 7.30 -4.07
N VAL A 431 13.74 7.09 -3.38
CA VAL A 431 13.92 7.42 -1.94
C VAL A 431 13.65 8.91 -1.66
N CYS A 432 14.02 9.79 -2.59
CA CYS A 432 13.73 11.22 -2.49
C CYS A 432 12.23 11.52 -2.51
N ASP A 433 11.45 10.78 -3.30
CA ASP A 433 9.99 10.96 -3.39
C ASP A 433 9.29 10.47 -2.12
N TRP A 434 9.88 9.53 -1.39
CA TRP A 434 9.40 9.09 -0.08
C TRP A 434 9.75 10.04 1.08
N LEU A 435 10.96 10.58 1.10
CA LEU A 435 11.38 11.53 2.14
C LEU A 435 10.54 12.81 2.12
N ARG A 436 10.06 13.23 0.94
CA ARG A 436 9.28 14.46 0.76
C ARG A 436 7.98 14.46 1.60
N PRO A 437 7.06 13.49 1.49
CA PRO A 437 5.89 13.39 2.36
C PRO A 437 6.21 13.34 3.85
N LEU A 438 7.24 12.59 4.26
CA LEU A 438 7.62 12.47 5.67
C LEU A 438 8.12 13.77 6.26
N LEU A 439 8.99 14.47 5.53
CA LEU A 439 9.44 15.81 5.91
C LEU A 439 8.27 16.79 5.94
N HIS A 440 7.34 16.68 5.01
CA HIS A 440 6.14 17.51 5.02
C HIS A 440 5.28 17.26 6.27
N VAL A 441 5.12 16.01 6.71
CA VAL A 441 4.45 15.67 7.97
C VAL A 441 5.21 16.27 9.16
N ALA A 442 6.54 16.13 9.18
CA ALA A 442 7.39 16.73 10.21
C ALA A 442 7.20 18.27 10.27
N LEU A 443 7.14 18.93 9.11
CA LEU A 443 6.94 20.37 8.95
C LEU A 443 5.52 20.86 9.29
N ASP A 444 4.49 20.04 9.09
CA ASP A 444 3.09 20.41 9.39
C ASP A 444 2.71 20.17 10.86
N THR A 445 3.56 19.51 11.65
CA THR A 445 3.39 19.48 13.11
C THR A 445 3.42 20.92 13.64
N ARG A 446 2.23 21.45 13.96
CA ARG A 446 2.04 22.87 14.31
C ARG A 446 2.96 23.28 15.46
N VAL A 447 3.97 24.10 15.14
CA VAL A 447 4.78 24.88 16.08
C VAL A 447 3.94 26.04 16.68
N THR A 448 2.69 25.78 17.08
CA THR A 448 1.75 26.82 17.56
C THR A 448 1.73 26.95 19.09
N GLY A 449 2.68 26.35 19.80
CA GLY A 449 2.67 26.31 21.27
C GLY A 449 3.99 26.67 21.97
N ILE A 450 5.03 27.10 21.24
CA ILE A 450 6.33 27.39 21.85
C ILE A 450 6.28 28.79 22.48
N GLY A 451 5.95 28.84 23.77
CA GLY A 451 6.15 30.04 24.57
C GLY A 451 7.63 30.45 24.61
N ALA A 452 7.89 31.74 24.44
CA ALA A 452 9.22 32.33 24.40
C ALA A 452 10.02 32.07 25.70
N ARG A 453 10.78 30.97 25.75
CA ARG A 453 11.84 30.75 26.75
C ARG A 453 13.07 30.11 26.11
N SER A 454 14.23 30.59 26.54
CA SER A 454 15.58 30.46 25.97
C SER A 454 16.21 29.06 26.12
N VAL A 455 15.55 28.02 25.64
CA VAL A 455 16.05 26.65 25.77
C VAL A 455 16.25 26.06 24.38
N LYS A 456 17.44 25.50 24.10
CA LYS A 456 17.70 24.72 22.88
C LYS A 456 16.64 23.61 22.80
N GLN A 457 15.89 23.54 21.71
CA GLN A 457 14.94 22.44 21.53
C GLN A 457 15.48 21.59 20.40
N LEU A 458 15.64 20.29 20.68
CA LEU A 458 16.01 19.32 19.68
C LEU A 458 14.82 18.38 19.50
N TYR A 459 14.20 18.42 18.32
CA TYR A 459 13.16 17.46 17.98
C TYR A 459 13.78 16.34 17.18
N ALA A 460 13.65 15.10 17.65
CA ALA A 460 14.04 13.92 16.91
C ALA A 460 12.78 13.19 16.42
N GLN A 461 12.68 12.96 15.11
CA GLN A 461 11.75 11.98 14.54
C GLN A 461 12.57 10.95 13.79
N GLY A 462 12.23 9.67 13.88
CA GLY A 462 12.95 8.70 13.08
C GLY A 462 12.13 7.51 12.59
N LEU A 463 12.64 6.92 11.52
CA LEU A 463 11.98 5.86 10.78
C LEU A 463 13.03 4.87 10.28
N SER A 464 12.88 3.60 10.66
CA SER A 464 13.81 2.53 10.30
C SER A 464 13.29 1.70 9.12
N PHE A 465 14.17 1.28 8.22
CA PHE A 465 13.93 0.42 7.06
C PHE A 465 15.08 -0.59 6.88
N ALA A 466 14.85 -1.84 6.47
CA ALA A 466 15.91 -2.85 6.34
C ALA A 466 16.51 -2.88 4.93
N THR A 467 17.82 -3.11 4.73
CA THR A 467 18.40 -3.23 3.37
C THR A 467 18.00 -4.50 2.64
N SER A 468 17.84 -5.60 3.39
CA SER A 468 17.43 -6.90 2.87
C SER A 468 15.92 -7.01 2.66
N ASP A 469 15.17 -6.03 3.16
CA ASP A 469 13.70 -5.94 3.11
C ASP A 469 13.34 -4.44 3.23
N LEU A 470 13.59 -3.66 2.17
CA LEU A 470 13.40 -2.19 2.09
C LEU A 470 11.97 -1.74 2.50
N TRP A 471 11.05 -2.70 2.54
CA TRP A 471 9.63 -2.59 2.82
C TRP A 471 9.28 -2.69 4.31
N ARG A 472 10.26 -3.00 5.17
CA ARG A 472 10.08 -3.08 6.62
C ARG A 472 10.23 -1.71 7.26
N ILE A 473 9.23 -0.84 7.10
CA ILE A 473 9.18 0.43 7.83
C ILE A 473 8.85 0.14 9.31
N ARG A 474 9.82 0.31 10.20
CA ARG A 474 9.56 0.42 11.64
C ARG A 474 9.51 1.90 12.00
N PRO A 475 8.39 2.44 12.52
CA PRO A 475 8.48 3.71 13.21
C PRO A 475 9.45 3.51 14.39
N LEU A 476 10.47 4.36 14.54
CA LEU A 476 11.11 4.47 15.85
C LEU A 476 9.99 4.90 16.80
N LEU A 477 9.63 4.02 17.73
CA LEU A 477 8.54 4.24 18.67
C LEU A 477 8.78 5.57 19.41
N GLY A 478 7.98 6.57 19.04
CA GLY A 478 7.90 7.89 19.67
C GLY A 478 8.36 9.02 18.76
N SER A 479 7.43 9.87 18.30
CA SER A 479 7.77 11.25 17.97
C SER A 479 8.02 12.04 19.26
N LEU A 480 9.04 11.63 20.01
CA LEU A 480 9.31 12.19 21.32
C LEU A 480 9.73 13.66 21.18
N ARG A 481 8.89 14.55 21.69
CA ARG A 481 9.24 15.95 21.89
C ARG A 481 10.15 16.07 23.11
N TYR A 482 11.46 16.04 22.90
CA TYR A 482 12.40 16.34 23.97
C TYR A 482 12.71 17.84 24.02
N ARG A 483 12.40 18.49 25.14
CA ARG A 483 12.91 19.83 25.45
C ARG A 483 14.26 19.67 26.15
N PHE A 484 15.35 19.94 25.44
CA PHE A 484 16.71 19.85 25.93
C PHE A 484 17.21 21.16 26.57
N SER A 485 17.08 21.31 27.89
CA SER A 485 17.85 22.36 28.57
C SER A 485 19.24 21.85 28.95
N PRO A 486 20.31 22.67 28.82
CA PRO A 486 21.64 22.36 29.38
C PRO A 486 21.63 22.02 30.88
N THR A 487 20.53 22.27 31.58
CA THR A 487 20.38 22.11 33.02
C THR A 487 19.24 21.18 33.48
N ARG A 488 18.34 20.73 32.58
CA ARG A 488 17.21 19.82 32.91
C ARG A 488 16.43 19.37 31.68
N VAL A 489 16.11 18.08 31.58
CA VAL A 489 15.08 17.58 30.65
C VAL A 489 13.70 17.78 31.30
N ILE A 490 12.83 18.57 30.69
CA ILE A 490 11.46 18.80 31.18
C ILE A 490 10.48 18.09 30.23
N ARG A 491 9.78 17.06 30.73
CA ARG A 491 8.70 16.34 30.04
C ARG A 491 7.44 17.22 30.06
N GLU A 492 7.14 17.94 28.98
CA GLU A 492 5.89 18.69 28.81
C GLU A 492 4.96 17.94 27.83
N GLY A 493 3.94 17.25 28.36
CA GLY A 493 2.92 16.56 27.58
C GLY A 493 1.92 15.83 28.49
N TYR A 494 0.64 15.84 28.13
CA TYR A 494 -0.48 15.35 28.92
C TYR A 494 -0.39 13.84 29.23
N GLY A 495 -0.27 13.50 30.52
CA GLY A 495 -0.35 12.13 31.03
C GLY A 495 0.96 11.32 30.97
N PRO A 496 1.24 10.45 31.95
CA PRO A 496 2.38 9.55 31.88
C PRO A 496 2.13 8.52 30.77
N MET A 497 2.71 8.73 29.59
CA MET A 497 2.85 7.67 28.60
C MET A 497 3.87 6.66 29.14
N ARG A 498 3.37 5.65 29.87
CA ARG A 498 4.15 4.50 30.37
C ARG A 498 4.37 3.49 29.23
N GLY A 499 5.56 2.91 29.16
CA GLY A 499 5.83 1.70 28.36
C GLY A 499 6.42 1.88 26.95
N MET A 500 7.00 3.04 26.63
CA MET A 500 7.77 3.19 25.37
C MET A 500 9.24 2.85 25.62
N ARG A 501 9.80 1.91 24.86
CA ARG A 501 11.22 1.53 24.91
C ARG A 501 11.91 1.94 23.62
N TYR A 502 13.12 2.47 23.74
CA TYR A 502 14.01 2.71 22.62
C TYR A 502 14.38 1.36 21.99
N GLU A 503 14.13 1.21 20.69
CA GLU A 503 14.70 0.11 19.91
C GLU A 503 16.07 0.53 19.37
N GLU A 504 17.08 -0.27 19.66
CA GLU A 504 18.43 -0.04 19.18
C GLU A 504 18.49 -0.20 17.65
N VAL A 505 19.17 0.72 16.96
CA VAL A 505 19.45 0.61 15.52
C VAL A 505 20.13 -0.73 15.26
N GLN A 506 19.55 -1.56 14.38
CA GLN A 506 20.06 -2.90 14.11
C GLN A 506 21.06 -2.91 12.96
N GLN A 507 21.98 -3.88 12.98
CA GLN A 507 22.88 -4.12 11.86
C GLN A 507 22.09 -4.54 10.62
N GLY A 508 22.33 -3.85 9.49
CA GLY A 508 21.60 -4.08 8.24
C GLY A 508 20.20 -3.45 8.18
N GLU A 509 19.82 -2.68 9.22
CA GLU A 509 18.65 -1.80 9.19
C GLU A 509 19.10 -0.34 9.16
N TRP A 510 18.60 0.41 8.20
CA TRP A 510 18.73 1.85 8.12
C TRP A 510 17.72 2.54 9.01
N THR A 511 18.05 3.69 9.55
CA THR A 511 17.17 4.52 10.35
C THR A 511 17.36 5.97 9.97
N VAL A 512 16.34 6.60 9.39
CA VAL A 512 16.36 8.05 9.17
C VAL A 512 16.09 8.73 10.49
N LEU A 513 16.94 9.64 10.89
CA LEU A 513 16.78 10.52 12.04
C LEU A 513 16.69 11.95 11.52
N LEU A 514 15.61 12.65 11.87
CA LEU A 514 15.38 14.06 11.59
C LEU A 514 15.50 14.83 12.90
N LEU A 515 16.49 15.71 12.97
CA LEU A 515 16.83 16.54 14.11
C LEU A 515 16.53 18.01 13.80
N LEU A 516 15.47 18.57 14.37
CA LEU A 516 15.24 20.02 14.28
C LEU A 516 16.01 20.71 15.41
N ASP A 517 16.97 21.56 15.06
CA ASP A 517 17.67 22.40 16.03
C ASP A 517 17.05 23.81 16.06
N PHE A 518 16.40 24.15 17.17
CA PHE A 518 15.96 25.50 17.45
C PHE A 518 17.04 26.25 18.25
N HIS A 519 17.88 27.02 17.56
CA HIS A 519 18.80 27.94 18.23
C HIS A 519 18.06 29.18 18.74
N ASN A 520 18.17 29.45 20.05
CA ASN A 520 17.84 30.69 20.78
C ASN A 520 16.74 31.59 20.18
N ILE A 521 15.46 31.22 20.37
CA ILE A 521 14.34 32.14 20.18
C ILE A 521 14.24 33.07 21.40
N LEU A 522 15.08 34.11 21.45
CA LEU A 522 14.87 35.25 22.36
C LEU A 522 13.93 36.25 21.67
N VAL A 523 12.70 36.38 22.16
CA VAL A 523 11.69 37.33 21.65
C VAL A 523 11.91 38.76 22.16
N ALA A 524 13.07 39.07 22.73
CA ALA A 524 13.32 40.37 23.34
C ALA A 524 14.36 41.16 22.52
N HIS A 525 13.92 42.27 21.92
CA HIS A 525 14.75 43.40 21.47
C HIS A 525 15.48 43.32 20.11
N GLY A 526 14.78 42.92 19.03
CA GLY A 526 15.14 43.39 17.68
C GLY A 526 16.48 42.91 17.12
N GLN A 527 17.00 41.76 17.58
CA GLN A 527 18.13 41.09 16.94
C GLN A 527 17.68 40.03 15.93
N GLU A 528 18.54 39.78 14.93
CA GLU A 528 18.35 38.76 13.90
C GLU A 528 18.28 37.37 14.52
N TYR A 529 17.32 36.59 14.04
CA TYR A 529 16.99 35.28 14.57
C TYR A 529 17.81 34.20 13.86
N PRO A 530 18.56 33.33 14.56
CA PRO A 530 19.05 32.10 13.95
C PRO A 530 17.86 31.20 13.65
N TRP A 531 17.74 30.81 12.39
CA TRP A 531 16.65 29.99 11.87
C TRP A 531 16.77 28.55 12.34
N PRO A 532 15.65 27.82 12.52
CA PRO A 532 15.74 26.40 12.81
C PRO A 532 16.41 25.70 11.64
N THR A 533 17.43 24.89 11.94
CA THR A 533 18.10 24.03 10.97
C THR A 533 17.59 22.61 11.13
N PHE A 534 17.27 21.96 10.02
CA PHE A 534 16.92 20.56 9.97
C PHE A 534 18.20 19.78 9.73
N ASN A 535 18.65 19.03 10.73
CA ASN A 535 19.68 18.03 10.50
C ASN A 535 19.02 16.69 10.19
N TYR A 536 19.52 15.93 9.24
CA TYR A 536 19.08 14.57 8.98
C TYR A 536 20.26 13.61 9.07
N ALA A 537 20.02 12.35 9.38
CA ALA A 537 21.05 11.32 9.41
C ALA A 537 20.43 9.97 9.05
N PHE A 538 21.10 9.17 8.24
CA PHE A 538 20.75 7.78 8.03
C PHE A 538 21.67 6.92 8.89
N LEU A 539 21.11 6.14 9.80
CA LEU A 539 21.83 5.37 10.79
C LEU A 539 21.76 3.89 10.44
N THR A 540 22.86 3.17 10.57
CA THR A 540 22.88 1.71 10.57
C THR A 540 23.94 1.25 11.57
N ARG A 541 24.05 -0.05 11.83
CA ARG A 541 25.24 -0.62 12.47
C ARG A 541 26.10 -1.38 11.46
N ASP A 542 27.42 -1.29 11.60
CA ASP A 542 28.37 -2.08 10.81
C ASP A 542 28.52 -3.52 11.34
N GLN A 543 29.52 -4.26 10.84
CA GLN A 543 29.76 -5.66 11.21
C GLN A 543 30.24 -5.83 12.65
N GLU A 544 30.87 -4.79 13.18
CA GLU A 544 31.35 -4.68 14.54
C GLU A 544 30.25 -4.22 15.50
N GLY A 545 29.09 -3.83 14.98
CA GLY A 545 27.96 -3.33 15.75
C GLY A 545 28.08 -1.84 16.08
N GLU A 546 29.02 -1.10 15.48
CA GLU A 546 29.20 0.32 15.71
C GLU A 546 28.20 1.14 14.90
N LEU A 547 27.72 2.26 15.48
CA LEU A 547 26.77 3.14 14.80
C LEU A 547 27.47 3.88 13.65
N VAL A 548 27.01 3.62 12.43
CA VAL A 548 27.45 4.30 11.22
C VAL A 548 26.39 5.29 10.79
N ILE A 549 26.85 6.48 10.42
CA ILE A 549 26.01 7.59 10.01
C ILE A 549 26.36 7.89 8.56
N HIS A 550 25.33 7.88 7.74
CA HIS A 550 25.39 8.08 6.31
C HIS A 550 24.55 9.30 5.94
N ASP A 551 24.99 10.00 4.90
CA ASP A 551 24.12 10.93 4.20
C ASP A 551 23.22 10.19 3.21
N ILE A 552 22.33 10.94 2.57
CA ILE A 552 21.41 10.39 1.57
C ILE A 552 22.16 9.80 0.36
N LYS A 553 23.35 10.33 0.04
CA LYS A 553 24.18 9.86 -1.08
C LYS A 553 24.78 8.49 -0.79
N ASP A 554 25.25 8.28 0.43
CA ASP A 554 25.85 7.03 0.86
C ASP A 554 24.82 5.90 0.95
N VAL A 555 23.61 6.17 1.47
CA VAL A 555 22.52 5.17 1.52
C VAL A 555 22.18 4.68 0.13
N TYR A 556 22.04 5.60 -0.82
CA TYR A 556 21.70 5.27 -2.19
C TYR A 556 22.81 4.47 -2.89
N ARG A 557 24.07 4.88 -2.72
CA ARG A 557 25.22 4.12 -3.25
C ARG A 557 25.16 2.67 -2.77
N LEU A 558 24.92 2.47 -1.47
CA LEU A 558 24.81 1.15 -0.86
C LEU A 558 23.59 0.37 -1.35
N ALA A 559 22.45 1.03 -1.57
CA ALA A 559 21.24 0.40 -2.12
C ALA A 559 21.43 -0.10 -3.55
N ILE A 560 22.05 0.71 -4.42
CA ILE A 560 22.36 0.29 -5.80
C ILE A 560 23.38 -0.85 -5.82
N GLU A 561 24.46 -0.73 -5.03
CA GLU A 561 25.48 -1.77 -4.93
C GLU A 561 24.89 -3.11 -4.50
N ALA A 562 23.86 -3.09 -3.64
CA ALA A 562 23.15 -4.28 -3.18
C ALA A 562 22.24 -4.91 -4.24
N GLU A 563 21.54 -4.12 -5.06
CA GLU A 563 20.58 -4.65 -6.04
C GLU A 563 21.18 -5.02 -7.40
N GLN A 564 22.13 -4.24 -7.92
CA GLN A 564 22.52 -4.29 -9.33
C GLN A 564 24.03 -4.46 -9.57
N GLY A 565 24.84 -4.53 -8.51
CA GLY A 565 26.30 -4.41 -8.62
C GLY A 565 26.75 -2.95 -8.77
N LYS A 566 27.93 -2.71 -9.37
CA LYS A 566 28.51 -1.34 -9.45
C LYS A 566 27.57 -0.36 -10.16
N CYS A 567 27.25 0.75 -9.49
CA CYS A 567 26.50 1.87 -10.05
C CYS A 567 27.21 2.46 -11.28
N GLY A 568 26.48 2.62 -12.40
CA GLY A 568 27.00 3.33 -13.57
C GLY A 568 27.05 4.84 -13.33
N GLU A 569 28.03 5.55 -13.88
CA GLU A 569 28.19 7.00 -13.69
C GLU A 569 26.93 7.81 -14.07
N ALA A 570 26.16 7.36 -15.07
CA ALA A 570 24.94 8.03 -15.50
C ALA A 570 23.79 7.94 -14.46
N GLN A 571 23.66 6.79 -13.77
CA GLN A 571 22.66 6.60 -12.71
C GLN A 571 23.02 7.44 -11.48
N LEU A 572 24.31 7.56 -11.18
CA LEU A 572 24.80 8.41 -10.10
C LEU A 572 24.55 9.90 -10.40
N ALA A 573 24.80 10.35 -11.64
CA ALA A 573 24.59 11.73 -12.04
C ALA A 573 23.10 12.16 -12.02
N GLU A 574 22.19 11.30 -12.50
CA GLU A 574 20.74 11.61 -12.41
C GLU A 574 20.26 11.67 -10.96
N PHE A 575 20.84 10.84 -10.09
CA PHE A 575 20.51 10.87 -8.66
C PHE A 575 21.07 12.10 -7.93
N GLU A 576 22.32 12.51 -8.23
CA GLU A 576 22.87 13.76 -7.67
C GLU A 576 21.99 14.96 -8.04
N LYS A 577 21.44 14.95 -9.26
CA LYS A 577 20.44 15.92 -9.70
C LYS A 577 19.14 15.81 -8.89
N GLN A 578 18.60 14.60 -8.67
CA GLN A 578 17.40 14.41 -7.84
C GLN A 578 17.57 14.86 -6.38
N ILE A 579 18.74 14.63 -5.78
CA ILE A 579 19.08 15.18 -4.46
C ILE A 579 19.08 16.71 -4.51
N GLY A 580 19.73 17.30 -5.52
CA GLY A 580 19.72 18.76 -5.69
C GLY A 580 18.31 19.32 -5.84
N ASP A 581 17.45 18.64 -6.60
CA ASP A 581 16.04 18.98 -6.77
C ASP A 581 15.26 18.84 -5.45
N PHE A 582 15.57 17.81 -4.66
CA PHE A 582 14.99 17.58 -3.33
C PHE A 582 15.40 18.65 -2.32
N GLU A 583 16.68 19.02 -2.26
CA GLU A 583 17.18 20.09 -1.40
C GLU A 583 16.55 21.44 -1.77
N THR A 584 16.47 21.73 -3.07
CA THR A 584 15.81 22.93 -3.62
C THR A 584 14.33 22.95 -3.25
N TYR A 585 13.63 21.84 -3.43
CA TYR A 585 12.22 21.71 -3.03
C TYR A 585 12.02 21.97 -1.53
N PHE A 586 12.86 21.38 -0.68
CA PHE A 586 12.74 21.56 0.76
C PHE A 586 12.94 23.03 1.17
N HIS A 587 13.93 23.68 0.56
CA HIS A 587 14.16 25.11 0.74
C HIS A 587 12.94 25.94 0.32
N ASP A 588 12.33 25.64 -0.83
CA ASP A 588 11.17 26.37 -1.35
C ASP A 588 9.89 26.14 -0.52
N LEU A 589 9.62 24.89 -0.13
CA LEU A 589 8.52 24.52 0.76
C LEU A 589 8.64 25.28 2.10
N TRP A 590 9.85 25.31 2.64
CA TRP A 590 10.15 26.04 3.86
C TRP A 590 9.94 27.55 3.69
N LEU A 591 10.45 28.15 2.61
CA LEU A 591 10.22 29.57 2.30
C LEU A 591 8.74 29.89 2.14
N ALA A 592 7.97 29.03 1.47
CA ALA A 592 6.53 29.19 1.31
C ALA A 592 5.81 29.16 2.67
N ARG A 593 6.21 28.24 3.57
CA ARG A 593 5.66 28.18 4.93
C ARG A 593 6.03 29.40 5.75
N LEU A 594 7.27 29.90 5.62
CA LEU A 594 7.70 31.15 6.25
C LEU A 594 6.87 32.35 5.78
N ARG A 595 6.56 32.43 4.48
CA ARG A 595 5.68 33.48 3.92
C ARG A 595 4.27 33.39 4.54
N ASN A 596 3.74 32.17 4.71
CA ASN A 596 2.42 31.95 5.31
C ASN A 596 2.37 32.27 6.82
N LEU A 597 3.46 32.02 7.57
CA LEU A 597 3.57 32.39 8.99
C LEU A 597 3.74 33.91 9.20
N ARG A 598 4.22 34.63 8.17
CA ARG A 598 4.54 36.06 8.23
C ARG A 598 3.46 36.93 7.61
N ARG A 599 2.60 37.53 8.43
CA ARG A 599 1.98 38.84 8.13
C ARG A 599 2.96 40.03 8.29
N ALA A 600 4.28 39.81 8.39
CA ALA A 600 5.28 40.86 8.61
C ALA A 600 6.55 40.65 7.77
N LYS A 601 7.07 41.76 7.19
CA LYS A 601 8.17 41.89 6.21
C LYS A 601 9.28 40.82 6.33
N ALA A 602 9.52 40.08 5.25
CA ALA A 602 10.70 39.21 5.12
C ALA A 602 11.98 40.06 4.92
N PRO A 603 13.11 39.70 5.51
CA PRO A 603 14.41 40.25 5.13
C PRO A 603 14.75 39.79 3.70
N ALA A 604 15.35 40.69 2.93
CA ALA A 604 15.65 40.49 1.50
C ALA A 604 16.82 39.53 1.23
N GLU A 605 17.54 39.10 2.27
CA GLU A 605 18.79 38.35 2.15
C GLU A 605 18.71 37.07 3.00
N THR A 606 18.32 35.97 2.38
CA THR A 606 18.46 34.62 2.95
C THR A 606 19.21 33.67 2.00
N GLU A 607 19.84 34.22 0.94
CA GLU A 607 20.73 33.44 0.08
C GLU A 607 21.89 32.87 0.91
N GLY A 608 22.01 31.53 0.93
CA GLY A 608 23.13 30.82 1.54
C GLY A 608 22.92 30.22 2.94
N VAL A 609 21.70 30.22 3.48
CA VAL A 609 21.43 29.48 4.73
C VAL A 609 21.14 28.01 4.41
N ASP A 610 22.07 27.11 4.73
CA ASP A 610 21.80 25.66 4.69
C ASP A 610 20.75 25.27 5.72
N ILE A 611 19.50 25.16 5.26
CA ILE A 611 18.32 24.82 6.07
C ILE A 611 18.28 23.31 6.36
N LEU A 612 18.79 22.50 5.45
CA LEU A 612 18.93 21.05 5.59
C LEU A 612 20.41 20.71 5.68
N ARG A 613 20.84 20.02 6.73
CA ARG A 613 22.24 19.65 6.97
C ARG A 613 22.33 18.17 7.35
N LEU A 614 23.46 17.54 7.04
CA LEU A 614 23.76 16.25 7.64
C LEU A 614 24.04 16.46 9.14
N GLY A 615 23.36 15.70 10.00
CA GLY A 615 23.63 15.69 11.43
C GLY A 615 25.06 15.25 11.68
N SER A 616 25.80 16.02 12.48
CA SER A 616 27.17 15.63 12.81
C SER A 616 27.14 14.31 13.59
N LYS A 617 28.18 13.48 13.44
CA LYS A 617 28.28 12.21 14.19
C LYS A 617 28.09 12.43 15.69
N LYS A 618 28.65 13.52 16.20
CA LYS A 618 28.50 13.92 17.60
C LYS A 618 27.04 14.20 17.97
N ASP A 619 26.34 15.05 17.22
CA ASP A 619 24.94 15.42 17.53
C ASP A 619 24.02 14.20 17.48
N VAL A 620 24.21 13.35 16.47
CA VAL A 620 23.45 12.12 16.32
C VAL A 620 23.75 11.16 17.48
N THR A 621 25.02 10.88 17.79
CA THR A 621 25.39 10.00 18.89
C THR A 621 24.87 10.53 20.23
N GLU A 622 24.96 11.83 20.50
CA GLU A 622 24.40 12.44 21.73
C GLU A 622 22.88 12.21 21.85
N VAL A 623 22.14 12.30 20.74
CA VAL A 623 20.70 12.00 20.72
C VAL A 623 20.44 10.53 20.98
N MET A 624 21.18 9.64 20.32
CA MET A 624 20.98 8.19 20.48
C MET A 624 21.33 7.71 21.89
N ASP A 625 22.44 8.21 22.47
CA ASP A 625 22.86 7.91 23.84
C ASP A 625 21.81 8.38 24.85
N GLU A 626 21.23 9.56 24.64
CA GLU A 626 20.15 10.07 25.50
C GLU A 626 18.87 9.24 25.36
N LEU A 627 18.46 8.89 24.14
CA LEU A 627 17.29 8.02 23.91
C LEU A 627 17.46 6.68 24.63
N GLN A 628 18.66 6.10 24.55
CA GLN A 628 19.00 4.86 25.25
C GLN A 628 18.95 5.05 26.77
N ARG A 629 19.55 6.13 27.30
CA ARG A 629 19.54 6.45 28.74
C ARG A 629 18.11 6.62 29.27
N LEU A 630 17.25 7.29 28.52
CA LEU A 630 15.86 7.51 28.92
C LEU A 630 15.05 6.21 28.90
N SER A 631 15.30 5.33 27.93
CA SER A 631 14.68 4.01 27.91
C SER A 631 15.10 3.11 29.07
N GLN A 632 16.31 3.28 29.59
CA GLN A 632 16.78 2.56 30.79
C GLN A 632 16.08 3.07 32.05
N LEU A 633 15.94 4.39 32.20
CA LEU A 633 15.25 4.99 33.35
C LEU A 633 13.78 4.59 33.46
N ASP A 634 13.08 4.46 32.33
CA ASP A 634 11.69 3.99 32.33
C ASP A 634 11.60 2.51 32.75
N ALA A 635 12.56 1.67 32.37
CA ALA A 635 12.62 0.25 32.76
C ALA A 635 12.83 0.07 34.28
N ASP A 636 13.72 0.85 34.88
CA ASP A 636 13.99 0.78 36.32
C ASP A 636 12.80 1.28 37.16
N SER A 637 11.99 2.20 36.61
CA SER A 637 10.80 2.72 37.29
C SER A 637 9.61 1.76 37.30
N GLU A 638 9.63 0.70 36.48
CA GLU A 638 8.63 -0.36 36.47
C GLU A 638 8.86 -1.41 37.57
N GLU A 639 10.07 -1.53 38.15
CA GLU A 639 10.38 -2.50 39.21
C GLU A 639 10.04 -2.01 40.64
N ASP A 640 9.91 -0.70 40.84
CA ASP A 640 9.59 -0.07 42.15
C ASP A 640 8.07 0.12 42.41
N TYR A 641 7.20 -0.41 41.54
CA TYR A 641 5.73 -0.41 41.64
C TYR A 641 5.16 -1.82 41.53
#